data_AF-A0A496VWR5-F1
#
_entry.id   AF-A0A496VWR5-F1
#
_cell.length_a   1.000
_cell.length_b   1.000
_cell.length_c   1.000
_cell.angle_alpha   90.00
_cell.angle_beta   90.00
_cell.angle_gamma   90.00
#
_symmetry.space_group_name_H-M   'P 1'
#
loop_
_entity.id
_entity.type
_entity.pdbx_description
1 polymer ?
#
loop_
_entity_poly.entity_id
_entity_poly.type
_entity_poly.pdbx_seq_one_letter_code
_entity_poly.pdbx_strand_id
1 'polypeptide(L)'
;MQDLWIFAAAALGYFFFKHLYANILLNRTRANIPLIVGGWGTRGKSGTERIKAAMFNALGYSIFSKTTGCEAMFLHASAFKPTLEMFLFRPYDKATIWEQYNVLRQADKMGMDIFLWECMGLTPAYVEILQRQWTRDDISTITNTYPDHEDLQGPAGINIPIVMTNFIPRNGILVSTEEQMLPILQTAADELKTRLRPVTWLEAGLLTPEVLKRFPYEEHPYNIALVLAVGDELGIEPDFALKEMADRVVLDLGVLKSYPIATIKTRKLEFVMGMSANERFGALGNWSRMGFREQDFEKEPGIWLSTIVNNRSDRIARSRVFASLLVEDVSADQHVIIGTNLNGMVGYIRETWDNYASKLTLWPETSEQDAPLFELEAAARTARIPVTEAQMQTRLRIMLTSQGDLPNLEQLLSLWQQPKKLSDSLSDMVEPDNAKAILERLEIDLKNYEGYQALAAKLETATANQHDELNNRFRELLWQWFESKLVVIQNAHTTGNQIVKRIAAGTPIGFLNRIMGMQNIKGTGLDFVYRWQAWEACYQAGEKLKSTHLRTAEEGLNVLASFKEYGPLSEEYVRETIAQVQQTPTGQMANFQTGFTLILSNLEQTMNEFNAQGGGDSTDSNMGVFFKKIFEFIEQILDAGDAVKRRKIADQVYKDMVTGRISNQTAALEVKKLNKRQKGGWLSA
;
A
#
# COMPACT_ATOMS: atom_id res chain seq x y z
N MET A 1 -46.32 -14.17 -33.86
CA MET A 1 -46.88 -13.89 -32.52
C MET A 1 -46.87 -15.14 -31.64
N GLN A 2 -47.41 -16.29 -32.07
CA GLN A 2 -47.38 -17.53 -31.27
C GLN A 2 -45.95 -18.03 -30.97
N ASP A 3 -45.05 -18.05 -31.96
CA ASP A 3 -43.66 -18.49 -31.74
C ASP A 3 -42.89 -17.58 -30.76
N LEU A 4 -43.17 -16.28 -30.79
CA LEU A 4 -42.60 -15.32 -29.86
C LEU A 4 -43.09 -15.56 -28.42
N TRP A 5 -44.38 -15.90 -28.25
CA TRP A 5 -44.94 -16.26 -26.94
C TRP A 5 -44.36 -17.55 -26.39
N ILE A 6 -44.20 -18.57 -27.24
CA ILE A 6 -43.58 -19.85 -26.84
C ILE A 6 -42.12 -19.62 -26.46
N PHE A 7 -41.36 -18.87 -27.27
CA PHE A 7 -39.98 -18.51 -26.95
C PHE A 7 -39.88 -17.71 -25.65
N ALA A 8 -40.71 -16.69 -25.46
CA ALA A 8 -40.71 -15.87 -24.25
C ALA A 8 -41.08 -16.70 -23.01
N ALA A 9 -42.08 -17.57 -23.09
CA ALA A 9 -42.46 -18.47 -22.00
C ALA A 9 -41.37 -19.49 -21.68
N ALA A 10 -40.72 -20.07 -22.70
CA ALA A 10 -39.61 -20.98 -22.52
C ALA A 10 -38.38 -20.29 -21.89
N ALA A 11 -38.07 -19.07 -22.34
CA ALA A 11 -37.00 -18.26 -21.77
C ALA A 11 -37.29 -17.89 -20.30
N LEU A 12 -38.49 -17.38 -20.01
CA LEU A 12 -38.93 -17.08 -18.64
C LEU A 12 -38.90 -18.31 -17.75
N GLY A 13 -39.42 -19.44 -18.24
CA GLY A 13 -39.36 -20.73 -17.55
C GLY A 13 -37.92 -21.12 -17.25
N TYR A 14 -37.04 -21.08 -18.24
CA TYR A 14 -35.61 -21.39 -18.06
C TYR A 14 -34.95 -20.52 -16.98
N PHE A 15 -35.15 -19.20 -17.03
CA PHE A 15 -34.58 -18.29 -16.03
C PHE A 15 -35.17 -18.53 -14.64
N PHE A 16 -36.48 -18.77 -14.55
CA PHE A 16 -37.16 -19.10 -13.30
C PHE A 16 -36.64 -20.41 -12.69
N PHE A 17 -36.58 -21.50 -13.46
CA PHE A 17 -36.05 -22.78 -13.00
C PHE A 17 -34.58 -22.70 -12.61
N LYS A 18 -33.76 -21.97 -13.39
CA LYS A 18 -32.34 -21.76 -13.07
C LYS A 18 -32.18 -20.99 -11.76
N HIS A 19 -32.99 -19.96 -11.54
CA HIS A 19 -32.96 -19.18 -10.30
C HIS A 19 -33.41 -20.02 -9.10
N LEU A 20 -34.52 -20.77 -9.23
CA LEU A 20 -35.02 -21.67 -8.20
C LEU A 20 -33.98 -22.75 -7.84
N TYR A 21 -33.37 -23.38 -8.86
CA TYR A 21 -32.32 -24.37 -8.65
C TYR A 21 -31.11 -23.78 -7.92
N ALA A 22 -30.65 -22.59 -8.32
CA ALA A 22 -29.55 -21.90 -7.67
C ALA A 22 -29.86 -21.60 -6.19
N ASN A 23 -31.08 -21.15 -5.87
CA ASN A 23 -31.49 -20.88 -4.50
C ASN A 23 -31.59 -22.15 -3.64
N ILE A 24 -32.18 -23.23 -4.18
CA ILE A 24 -32.23 -24.52 -3.48
C ILE A 24 -30.82 -25.04 -3.19
N LEU A 25 -29.93 -24.94 -4.18
CA LEU A 25 -28.56 -25.38 -4.05
C LEU A 25 -27.80 -24.55 -3.01
N LEU A 26 -27.97 -23.23 -3.00
CA LEU A 26 -27.38 -22.35 -1.99
C LEU A 26 -27.90 -22.66 -0.59
N ASN A 27 -29.20 -22.89 -0.44
CA ASN A 27 -29.77 -23.22 0.87
C ASN A 27 -29.15 -24.49 1.45
N ARG A 28 -28.91 -25.50 0.60
CA ARG A 28 -28.16 -26.71 0.98
C ARG A 28 -26.70 -26.41 1.29
N THR A 29 -26.03 -25.65 0.42
CA THR A 29 -24.63 -25.24 0.56
C THR A 29 -24.41 -24.54 1.91
N ARG A 30 -25.26 -23.57 2.25
CA ARG A 30 -25.20 -22.85 3.53
C ARG A 30 -25.44 -23.79 4.72
N ALA A 31 -26.42 -24.69 4.62
CA ALA A 31 -26.73 -25.63 5.71
C ALA A 31 -25.59 -26.62 6.00
N ASN A 32 -24.71 -26.87 5.03
CA ASN A 32 -23.55 -27.73 5.20
C ASN A 32 -22.35 -27.06 5.88
N ILE A 33 -22.35 -25.72 5.98
CA ILE A 33 -21.26 -24.96 6.62
C ILE A 33 -21.69 -24.63 8.06
N PRO A 34 -21.03 -25.21 9.09
CA PRO A 34 -21.42 -25.05 10.48
C PRO A 34 -21.46 -23.61 10.97
N LEU A 35 -20.44 -22.81 10.65
CA LEU A 35 -20.31 -21.43 11.12
C LEU A 35 -19.98 -20.48 9.97
N ILE A 36 -20.76 -19.42 9.84
CA ILE A 36 -20.49 -18.31 8.93
C ILE A 36 -20.35 -17.02 9.72
N VAL A 37 -19.19 -16.35 9.55
CA VAL A 37 -18.94 -15.02 10.11
C VAL A 37 -18.69 -14.03 8.98
N GLY A 38 -19.64 -13.12 8.74
CA GLY A 38 -19.46 -12.06 7.75
C GLY A 38 -18.90 -10.79 8.37
N GLY A 39 -18.22 -9.97 7.56
CA GLY A 39 -17.77 -8.65 7.97
C GLY A 39 -18.07 -7.56 6.95
N TRP A 40 -18.40 -6.37 7.45
CA TRP A 40 -18.47 -5.15 6.65
C TRP A 40 -17.89 -3.96 7.43
N GLY A 41 -17.85 -2.83 6.76
CA GLY A 41 -17.30 -1.58 7.24
C GLY A 41 -16.53 -0.85 6.14
N THR A 42 -16.29 0.43 6.36
CA THR A 42 -15.60 1.26 5.37
C THR A 42 -14.11 0.92 5.32
N ARG A 43 -13.47 0.81 6.49
CA ARG A 43 -12.04 0.46 6.66
C ARG A 43 -11.84 -0.79 7.50
N GLY A 44 -10.69 -1.44 7.38
CA GLY A 44 -10.31 -2.57 8.24
C GLY A 44 -10.96 -3.93 7.91
N LYS A 45 -11.79 -4.03 6.87
CA LYS A 45 -12.47 -5.29 6.46
C LYS A 45 -11.50 -6.46 6.31
N SER A 46 -10.55 -6.35 5.37
CA SER A 46 -9.67 -7.46 5.04
C SER A 46 -8.72 -7.82 6.18
N GLY A 47 -8.23 -6.83 6.92
CA GLY A 47 -7.43 -7.07 8.14
C GLY A 47 -8.23 -7.85 9.18
N THR A 48 -9.46 -7.43 9.46
CA THR A 48 -10.35 -8.11 10.42
C THR A 48 -10.67 -9.54 9.97
N GLU A 49 -10.98 -9.78 8.69
CA GLU A 49 -11.22 -11.14 8.19
C GLU A 49 -10.00 -12.06 8.32
N ARG A 50 -8.79 -11.53 8.10
CA ARG A 50 -7.53 -12.26 8.23
C ARG A 50 -7.20 -12.59 9.70
N ILE A 51 -7.51 -11.67 10.62
CA ILE A 51 -7.36 -11.88 12.06
C ILE A 51 -8.38 -12.92 12.56
N LYS A 52 -9.63 -12.87 12.10
CA LYS A 52 -10.63 -13.93 12.35
C LYS A 52 -10.13 -15.28 11.86
N ALA A 53 -9.59 -15.34 10.63
CA ALA A 53 -9.03 -16.58 10.08
C ALA A 53 -7.88 -17.13 10.94
N ALA A 54 -7.00 -16.28 11.46
CA ALA A 54 -5.92 -16.67 12.35
C ALA A 54 -6.43 -17.29 13.66
N MET A 55 -7.39 -16.64 14.32
CA MET A 55 -8.03 -17.12 15.55
C MET A 55 -8.68 -18.49 15.35
N PHE A 56 -9.46 -18.66 14.28
CA PHE A 56 -10.14 -19.93 14.00
C PHE A 56 -9.18 -21.04 13.58
N ASN A 57 -8.15 -20.72 12.79
CA ASN A 57 -7.12 -21.69 12.43
C ASN A 57 -6.35 -22.20 13.65
N ALA A 58 -6.17 -21.37 14.68
CA ALA A 58 -5.51 -21.74 15.92
C ALA A 58 -6.23 -22.87 16.68
N LEU A 59 -7.55 -22.90 16.58
CA LEU A 59 -8.40 -23.95 17.16
C LEU A 59 -8.40 -25.25 16.34
N GLY A 60 -7.73 -25.27 15.19
CA GLY A 60 -7.61 -26.43 14.32
C GLY A 60 -8.75 -26.60 13.32
N TYR A 61 -9.69 -25.66 13.24
CA TYR A 61 -10.78 -25.70 12.28
C TYR A 61 -10.30 -25.50 10.84
N SER A 62 -11.02 -26.11 9.90
CA SER A 62 -10.89 -25.77 8.49
C SER A 62 -11.63 -24.47 8.19
N ILE A 63 -10.96 -23.56 7.48
CA ILE A 63 -11.47 -22.22 7.22
C ILE A 63 -11.38 -21.88 5.74
N PHE A 64 -12.36 -21.12 5.26
CA PHE A 64 -12.30 -20.42 3.98
C PHE A 64 -12.68 -18.97 4.21
N SER A 65 -11.75 -18.03 3.96
CA SER A 65 -11.98 -16.60 4.16
C SER A 65 -11.85 -15.83 2.86
N LYS A 66 -12.93 -15.23 2.38
CA LYS A 66 -12.88 -14.38 1.19
C LYS A 66 -12.52 -12.94 1.59
N THR A 67 -11.46 -12.42 1.01
CA THR A 67 -11.01 -11.02 1.19
C THR A 67 -10.89 -10.31 -0.15
N THR A 68 -11.34 -9.06 -0.23
CA THR A 68 -11.42 -8.26 -1.46
C THR A 68 -10.62 -6.97 -1.41
N GLY A 69 -9.66 -6.88 -0.47
CA GLY A 69 -8.82 -5.72 -0.16
C GLY A 69 -8.01 -5.17 -1.34
N CYS A 70 -6.69 -5.26 -1.27
CA CYS A 70 -5.82 -4.74 -2.34
C CYS A 70 -5.99 -5.55 -3.63
N GLU A 71 -6.09 -6.86 -3.46
CA GLU A 71 -6.36 -7.85 -4.49
C GLU A 71 -7.51 -8.75 -4.04
N ALA A 72 -8.18 -9.37 -5.00
CA ALA A 72 -9.20 -10.38 -4.69
C ALA A 72 -8.50 -11.67 -4.29
N MET A 73 -8.63 -12.06 -3.03
CA MET A 73 -8.00 -13.25 -2.47
C MET A 73 -9.03 -14.11 -1.76
N PHE A 74 -8.66 -15.36 -1.53
CA PHE A 74 -9.23 -16.13 -0.45
C PHE A 74 -8.12 -16.80 0.33
N LEU A 75 -8.30 -16.83 1.65
CA LEU A 75 -7.54 -17.67 2.55
C LEU A 75 -8.23 -19.01 2.68
N HIS A 76 -7.45 -20.08 2.78
CA HIS A 76 -8.00 -21.37 3.12
C HIS A 76 -7.03 -22.18 3.99
N ALA A 77 -7.59 -22.96 4.91
CA ALA A 77 -6.83 -23.91 5.71
C ALA A 77 -7.64 -25.20 5.85
N SER A 78 -7.00 -26.34 5.63
CA SER A 78 -7.55 -27.61 6.10
C SER A 78 -7.38 -27.72 7.61
N ALA A 79 -8.15 -28.57 8.26
CA ALA A 79 -8.07 -28.79 9.70
C ALA A 79 -6.62 -29.07 10.14
N PHE A 80 -6.18 -28.39 11.20
CA PHE A 80 -4.83 -28.45 11.77
C PHE A 80 -3.67 -28.14 10.79
N LYS A 81 -3.93 -27.49 9.66
CA LYS A 81 -2.90 -27.02 8.71
C LYS A 81 -2.77 -25.51 8.74
N PRO A 82 -1.59 -24.95 8.41
CA PRO A 82 -1.42 -23.51 8.28
C PRO A 82 -2.35 -22.93 7.21
N THR A 83 -2.78 -21.69 7.42
CA THR A 83 -3.54 -20.91 6.45
C THR A 83 -2.69 -20.61 5.22
N LEU A 84 -3.28 -20.83 4.04
CA LEU A 84 -2.70 -20.48 2.75
C LEU A 84 -3.53 -19.38 2.09
N GLU A 85 -2.86 -18.52 1.34
CA GLU A 85 -3.50 -17.45 0.58
C GLU A 85 -3.45 -17.76 -0.92
N MET A 86 -4.57 -17.51 -1.61
CA MET A 86 -4.69 -17.68 -3.05
C MET A 86 -5.45 -16.54 -3.70
N PHE A 87 -5.08 -16.22 -4.94
CA PHE A 87 -5.86 -15.28 -5.74
C PHE A 87 -7.24 -15.83 -6.07
N LEU A 88 -8.24 -14.95 -5.96
CA LEU A 88 -9.57 -15.15 -6.49
C LEU A 88 -9.64 -14.54 -7.90
N PHE A 89 -9.53 -15.39 -8.92
CA PHE A 89 -9.42 -14.93 -10.30
C PHE A 89 -10.71 -14.22 -10.77
N ARG A 90 -10.59 -12.94 -11.11
CA ARG A 90 -11.66 -12.10 -11.68
C ARG A 90 -11.34 -11.79 -13.14
N PRO A 91 -12.15 -12.21 -14.11
CA PRO A 91 -12.02 -11.76 -15.49
C PRO A 91 -12.08 -10.22 -15.55
N TYR A 92 -11.08 -9.60 -16.18
CA TYR A 92 -10.96 -8.14 -16.29
C TYR A 92 -10.95 -7.38 -14.94
N ASP A 93 -10.56 -8.04 -13.85
CA ASP A 93 -10.60 -7.51 -12.49
C ASP A 93 -11.99 -6.99 -12.04
N LYS A 94 -13.07 -7.47 -12.67
CA LYS A 94 -14.44 -7.08 -12.32
C LYS A 94 -15.09 -8.09 -11.37
N ALA A 95 -15.56 -7.59 -10.24
CA ALA A 95 -16.36 -8.37 -9.30
C ALA A 95 -17.80 -8.54 -9.83
N THR A 96 -18.40 -9.69 -9.54
CA THR A 96 -19.83 -9.94 -9.80
C THR A 96 -20.46 -10.52 -8.54
N ILE A 97 -21.77 -10.33 -8.36
CA ILE A 97 -22.47 -10.92 -7.21
C ILE A 97 -22.30 -12.45 -7.17
N TRP A 98 -22.28 -13.10 -8.34
CA TRP A 98 -22.05 -14.54 -8.50
C TRP A 98 -20.69 -15.03 -7.99
N GLU A 99 -19.72 -14.14 -7.79
CA GLU A 99 -18.49 -14.48 -7.08
C GLU A 99 -18.79 -15.06 -5.70
N GLN A 100 -19.68 -14.43 -4.93
CA GLN A 100 -20.04 -14.88 -3.58
C GLN A 100 -20.69 -16.27 -3.62
N TYR A 101 -21.60 -16.48 -4.57
CA TYR A 101 -22.23 -17.77 -4.82
C TYR A 101 -21.17 -18.87 -5.06
N ASN A 102 -20.16 -18.57 -5.88
CA ASN A 102 -19.14 -19.55 -6.24
C ASN A 102 -18.21 -19.88 -5.07
N VAL A 103 -17.76 -18.88 -4.31
CA VAL A 103 -16.86 -19.11 -3.16
C VAL A 103 -17.57 -19.87 -2.02
N LEU A 104 -18.84 -19.57 -1.75
CA LEU A 104 -19.61 -20.30 -0.73
C LEU A 104 -19.74 -21.78 -1.10
N ARG A 105 -20.02 -22.07 -2.39
CA ARG A 105 -20.06 -23.44 -2.91
C ARG A 105 -18.70 -24.12 -2.93
N GLN A 106 -17.63 -23.36 -3.11
CA GLN A 106 -16.29 -23.90 -3.04
C GLN A 106 -15.95 -24.32 -1.60
N ALA A 107 -16.28 -23.48 -0.61
CA ALA A 107 -16.11 -23.80 0.80
C ALA A 107 -16.86 -25.08 1.21
N ASP A 108 -18.14 -25.21 0.84
CA ASP A 108 -18.94 -26.44 1.05
C ASP A 108 -18.29 -27.68 0.41
N LYS A 109 -17.88 -27.59 -0.86
CA LYS A 109 -17.22 -28.72 -1.54
C LYS A 109 -15.87 -29.11 -0.95
N MET A 110 -15.19 -28.16 -0.32
CA MET A 110 -13.93 -28.41 0.39
C MET A 110 -14.17 -28.95 1.81
N GLY A 111 -15.43 -29.02 2.27
CA GLY A 111 -15.79 -29.49 3.60
C GLY A 111 -15.31 -28.54 4.71
N MET A 112 -15.42 -27.24 4.49
CA MET A 112 -14.93 -26.23 5.43
C MET A 112 -15.89 -26.07 6.61
N ASP A 113 -15.34 -26.05 7.83
CA ASP A 113 -16.09 -25.86 9.07
C ASP A 113 -16.57 -24.41 9.23
N ILE A 114 -15.74 -23.46 8.78
CA ILE A 114 -15.95 -22.04 8.96
C ILE A 114 -15.80 -21.30 7.63
N PHE A 115 -16.81 -20.52 7.29
CA PHE A 115 -16.77 -19.59 6.16
C PHE A 115 -16.75 -18.15 6.65
N LEU A 116 -15.66 -17.45 6.32
CA LEU A 116 -15.48 -16.04 6.61
C LEU A 116 -15.59 -15.25 5.30
N TRP A 117 -16.17 -14.07 5.35
CA TRP A 117 -16.26 -13.24 4.16
C TRP A 117 -16.43 -11.77 4.49
N GLU A 118 -15.77 -10.92 3.71
CA GLU A 118 -16.09 -9.50 3.71
C GLU A 118 -17.11 -9.12 2.64
N CYS A 119 -18.00 -8.20 3.00
CA CYS A 119 -18.93 -7.55 2.10
C CYS A 119 -18.22 -6.48 1.27
N MET A 120 -18.36 -6.62 -0.05
CA MET A 120 -17.95 -5.64 -1.06
C MET A 120 -19.18 -5.01 -1.75
N GLY A 121 -20.38 -5.39 -1.36
CA GLY A 121 -21.61 -4.90 -1.96
C GLY A 121 -21.82 -3.41 -1.63
N LEU A 122 -21.96 -2.58 -2.65
CA LEU A 122 -22.25 -1.15 -2.46
C LEU A 122 -23.76 -0.86 -2.54
N THR A 123 -24.49 -1.63 -3.34
CA THR A 123 -25.94 -1.46 -3.55
C THR A 123 -26.73 -2.21 -2.47
N PRO A 124 -27.70 -1.56 -1.80
CA PRO A 124 -28.52 -2.19 -0.75
C PRO A 124 -29.15 -3.53 -1.15
N ALA A 125 -29.73 -3.61 -2.35
CA ALA A 125 -30.37 -4.83 -2.84
C ALA A 125 -29.38 -6.01 -2.98
N TYR A 126 -28.14 -5.75 -3.39
CA TYR A 126 -27.13 -6.81 -3.47
C TYR A 126 -26.69 -7.27 -2.10
N VAL A 127 -26.45 -6.32 -1.18
CA VAL A 127 -26.08 -6.63 0.19
C VAL A 127 -27.15 -7.49 0.86
N GLU A 128 -28.42 -7.14 0.68
CA GLU A 128 -29.52 -7.90 1.23
C GLU A 128 -29.58 -9.33 0.69
N ILE A 129 -29.37 -9.52 -0.62
CA ILE A 129 -29.31 -10.85 -1.23
C ILE A 129 -28.15 -11.66 -0.62
N LEU A 130 -26.96 -11.06 -0.56
CA LEU A 130 -25.77 -11.72 -0.03
C LEU A 130 -26.02 -12.15 1.43
N GLN A 131 -26.46 -11.22 2.28
CA GLN A 131 -26.64 -11.46 3.70
C GLN A 131 -27.86 -12.33 4.03
N ARG A 132 -29.05 -11.92 3.58
CA ARG A 132 -30.32 -12.47 4.07
C ARG A 132 -30.76 -13.70 3.30
N GLN A 133 -30.28 -13.90 2.07
CA GLN A 133 -30.65 -15.04 1.24
C GLN A 133 -29.53 -16.07 1.12
N TRP A 134 -28.29 -15.64 0.90
CA TRP A 134 -27.21 -16.56 0.55
C TRP A 134 -26.39 -17.00 1.75
N THR A 135 -25.70 -16.08 2.41
CA THR A 135 -24.76 -16.42 3.49
C THR A 135 -25.46 -16.60 4.83
N ARG A 136 -26.48 -15.81 5.15
CA ARG A 136 -27.25 -15.93 6.41
C ARG A 136 -26.32 -16.12 7.59
N ASP A 137 -25.45 -15.15 7.83
CA ASP A 137 -24.37 -15.27 8.79
C ASP A 137 -24.91 -15.58 10.19
N ASP A 138 -24.17 -16.40 10.94
CA ASP A 138 -24.46 -16.66 12.35
C ASP A 138 -24.02 -15.47 13.22
N ILE A 139 -22.87 -14.88 12.85
CA ILE A 139 -22.31 -13.67 13.44
C ILE A 139 -21.92 -12.72 12.30
N SER A 140 -22.32 -11.46 12.37
CA SER A 140 -21.83 -10.42 11.48
C SER A 140 -21.01 -9.39 12.25
N THR A 141 -19.98 -8.84 11.61
CA THR A 141 -19.11 -7.82 12.20
C THR A 141 -19.17 -6.52 11.40
N ILE A 142 -19.29 -5.36 12.05
CA ILE A 142 -19.15 -4.04 11.42
C ILE A 142 -17.97 -3.30 12.04
N THR A 143 -16.95 -2.96 11.25
CA THR A 143 -15.73 -2.30 11.76
C THR A 143 -15.92 -0.80 11.99
N ASN A 144 -16.58 -0.10 11.06
CA ASN A 144 -16.85 1.34 11.11
C ASN A 144 -17.79 1.72 9.96
N THR A 145 -18.43 2.87 10.06
CA THR A 145 -19.34 3.43 9.06
C THR A 145 -18.85 4.78 8.55
N TYR A 146 -17.54 4.94 8.34
CA TYR A 146 -16.97 6.19 7.83
C TYR A 146 -17.50 6.54 6.43
N PRO A 147 -17.61 7.83 6.08
CA PRO A 147 -17.96 8.27 4.73
C PRO A 147 -16.99 7.70 3.68
N ASP A 148 -17.52 6.97 2.71
CA ASP A 148 -16.83 6.50 1.49
C ASP A 148 -17.90 6.21 0.45
N HIS A 149 -17.54 6.24 -0.83
CA HIS A 149 -18.47 5.96 -1.92
C HIS A 149 -19.79 6.77 -1.86
N GLU A 150 -19.73 8.01 -1.38
CA GLU A 150 -20.90 8.90 -1.24
C GLU A 150 -21.61 9.14 -2.59
N ASP A 151 -20.86 9.02 -3.70
CA ASP A 151 -21.40 9.03 -5.06
C ASP A 151 -22.37 7.87 -5.36
N LEU A 152 -22.27 6.75 -4.63
CA LEU A 152 -23.08 5.54 -4.82
C LEU A 152 -24.04 5.26 -3.66
N GLN A 153 -23.63 5.56 -2.43
CA GLN A 153 -24.37 5.19 -1.21
C GLN A 153 -25.20 6.34 -0.64
N GLY A 154 -24.99 7.56 -1.13
CA GLY A 154 -25.75 8.75 -0.74
C GLY A 154 -24.82 9.90 -0.39
N PRO A 155 -25.25 11.16 -0.61
CA PRO A 155 -24.38 12.33 -0.55
C PRO A 155 -23.96 12.74 0.86
N ALA A 156 -24.47 12.08 1.91
CA ALA A 156 -24.17 12.40 3.30
C ALA A 156 -23.63 11.17 4.03
N GLY A 157 -22.64 11.38 4.90
CA GLY A 157 -22.04 10.31 5.71
C GLY A 157 -23.02 9.42 6.48
N ILE A 158 -24.17 9.95 6.91
CA ILE A 158 -25.25 9.17 7.57
C ILE A 158 -25.90 8.13 6.65
N ASN A 159 -25.78 8.25 5.33
CA ASN A 159 -26.32 7.27 4.40
C ASN A 159 -25.54 5.93 4.46
N ILE A 160 -24.26 5.97 4.82
CA ILE A 160 -23.41 4.78 4.93
C ILE A 160 -23.94 3.78 5.98
N PRO A 161 -24.12 4.15 7.27
CA PRO A 161 -24.67 3.23 8.27
C PRO A 161 -26.09 2.75 7.89
N ILE A 162 -26.92 3.59 7.26
CA ILE A 162 -28.25 3.20 6.78
C ILE A 162 -28.15 2.08 5.74
N VAL A 163 -27.27 2.21 4.75
CA VAL A 163 -27.02 1.15 3.77
C VAL A 163 -26.47 -0.10 4.45
N MET A 164 -25.60 0.05 5.45
CA MET A 164 -25.02 -1.05 6.20
C MET A 164 -26.03 -1.88 7.01
N THR A 165 -27.20 -1.32 7.36
CA THR A 165 -28.29 -2.09 7.99
C THR A 165 -28.77 -3.30 7.16
N ASN A 166 -28.57 -3.28 5.84
CA ASN A 166 -28.92 -4.39 4.95
C ASN A 166 -28.07 -5.65 5.18
N PHE A 167 -26.91 -5.49 5.83
CA PHE A 167 -25.98 -6.57 6.18
C PHE A 167 -26.21 -7.12 7.58
N ILE A 168 -27.11 -6.53 8.36
CA ILE A 168 -27.46 -7.09 9.67
C ILE A 168 -28.22 -8.41 9.43
N PRO A 169 -27.78 -9.53 10.05
CA PRO A 169 -28.47 -10.81 9.92
C PRO A 169 -29.84 -10.75 10.61
N ARG A 170 -30.70 -11.75 10.36
CA ARG A 170 -31.96 -11.93 11.09
C ARG A 170 -31.79 -12.99 12.17
N ASN A 171 -32.22 -12.70 13.40
CA ASN A 171 -32.10 -13.61 14.54
C ASN A 171 -30.65 -14.09 14.78
N GLY A 172 -29.67 -13.20 14.58
CA GLY A 172 -28.24 -13.52 14.71
C GLY A 172 -27.55 -12.66 15.76
N ILE A 173 -26.22 -12.58 15.64
CA ILE A 173 -25.39 -11.68 16.45
C ILE A 173 -24.73 -10.65 15.52
N LEU A 174 -24.74 -9.39 15.93
CA LEU A 174 -23.98 -8.32 15.31
C LEU A 174 -22.94 -7.82 16.31
N VAL A 175 -21.66 -7.88 15.98
CA VAL A 175 -20.58 -7.28 16.77
C VAL A 175 -20.09 -6.04 16.03
N SER A 176 -19.97 -4.90 16.69
CA SER A 176 -19.61 -3.65 16.01
C SER A 176 -18.66 -2.78 16.82
N THR A 177 -17.64 -2.25 16.16
CA THR A 177 -16.78 -1.18 16.69
C THR A 177 -17.21 0.23 16.30
N GLU A 178 -18.33 0.36 15.57
CA GLU A 178 -18.91 1.66 15.29
C GLU A 178 -19.53 2.27 16.56
N GLU A 179 -19.04 3.44 16.98
CA GLU A 179 -19.52 4.13 18.18
C GLU A 179 -20.47 5.29 17.85
N GLN A 180 -20.19 6.07 16.79
CA GLN A 180 -20.92 7.31 16.52
C GLN A 180 -22.30 7.04 15.92
N MET A 181 -22.36 6.08 14.99
CA MET A 181 -23.58 5.71 14.28
C MET A 181 -24.27 4.47 14.88
N LEU A 182 -23.83 4.03 16.07
CA LEU A 182 -24.37 2.85 16.77
C LEU A 182 -25.90 2.88 16.91
N PRO A 183 -26.59 4.01 17.19
CA PRO A 183 -28.05 4.03 17.31
C PRO A 183 -28.80 3.57 16.05
N ILE A 184 -28.24 3.84 14.85
CA ILE A 184 -28.83 3.39 13.58
C ILE A 184 -28.72 1.87 13.47
N LEU A 185 -27.55 1.32 13.82
CA LEU A 185 -27.31 -0.12 13.80
C LEU A 185 -28.17 -0.84 14.86
N GLN A 186 -28.30 -0.27 16.05
CA GLN A 186 -29.12 -0.81 17.14
C GLN A 186 -30.59 -0.90 16.74
N THR A 187 -31.16 0.17 16.20
CA THR A 187 -32.57 0.20 15.77
C THR A 187 -32.85 -0.90 14.74
N ALA A 188 -31.99 -1.05 13.73
CA ALA A 188 -32.15 -2.09 12.72
C ALA A 188 -31.89 -3.49 13.27
N ALA A 189 -30.97 -3.66 14.22
CA ALA A 189 -30.73 -4.94 14.89
C ALA A 189 -31.97 -5.39 15.68
N ASP A 190 -32.63 -4.48 16.41
CA ASP A 190 -33.86 -4.77 17.15
C ASP A 190 -35.01 -5.20 16.23
N GLU A 191 -35.21 -4.50 15.11
CA GLU A 191 -36.20 -4.86 14.08
C GLU A 191 -35.97 -6.27 13.49
N LEU A 192 -34.70 -6.67 13.37
CA LEU A 192 -34.28 -7.96 12.82
C LEU A 192 -34.12 -9.05 13.90
N LYS A 193 -34.41 -8.73 15.17
CA LYS A 193 -34.22 -9.60 16.34
C LYS A 193 -32.79 -10.11 16.49
N THR A 194 -31.83 -9.28 16.12
CA THR A 194 -30.40 -9.59 16.17
C THR A 194 -29.78 -8.91 17.38
N ARG A 195 -29.00 -9.66 18.18
CA ARG A 195 -28.34 -9.09 19.35
C ARG A 195 -27.12 -8.29 18.89
N LEU A 196 -27.13 -6.99 19.16
CA LEU A 196 -25.98 -6.12 18.95
C LEU A 196 -25.05 -6.14 20.18
N ARG A 197 -23.78 -6.46 19.96
CA ARG A 197 -22.68 -6.27 20.91
C ARG A 197 -21.79 -5.11 20.45
N PRO A 198 -21.84 -3.94 21.10
CA PRO A 198 -20.90 -2.87 20.84
C PRO A 198 -19.52 -3.22 21.42
N VAL A 199 -18.48 -2.77 20.74
CA VAL A 199 -17.07 -2.77 21.15
C VAL A 199 -16.60 -1.33 21.07
N THR A 200 -16.17 -0.76 22.18
CA THR A 200 -15.96 0.68 22.32
C THR A 200 -14.48 1.03 22.43
N TRP A 201 -14.19 2.32 22.60
CA TRP A 201 -12.86 2.82 22.93
C TRP A 201 -12.24 2.12 24.16
N LEU A 202 -13.05 1.61 25.09
CA LEU A 202 -12.54 0.93 26.29
C LEU A 202 -11.85 -0.38 25.91
N GLU A 203 -12.53 -1.28 25.19
CA GLU A 203 -11.95 -2.54 24.76
C GLU A 203 -10.73 -2.34 23.85
N ALA A 204 -10.79 -1.37 22.95
CA ALA A 204 -9.65 -1.01 22.10
C ALA A 204 -8.49 -0.41 22.90
N GLY A 205 -8.77 0.41 23.91
CA GLY A 205 -7.78 1.09 24.75
C GLY A 205 -7.11 0.19 25.80
N LEU A 206 -7.71 -0.97 26.12
CA LEU A 206 -7.10 -1.98 26.97
C LEU A 206 -5.94 -2.74 26.27
N LEU A 207 -5.84 -2.64 24.94
CA LEU A 207 -4.72 -3.20 24.19
C LEU A 207 -3.48 -2.31 24.34
N THR A 208 -2.56 -2.77 25.19
CA THR A 208 -1.32 -2.04 25.47
C THR A 208 -0.41 -1.94 24.24
N PRO A 209 0.50 -0.95 24.17
CA PRO A 209 1.48 -0.87 23.09
C PRO A 209 2.31 -2.14 22.91
N GLU A 210 2.63 -2.86 23.98
CA GLU A 210 3.37 -4.13 23.95
C GLU A 210 2.54 -5.25 23.28
N VAL A 211 1.24 -5.30 23.54
CA VAL A 211 0.32 -6.23 22.88
C VAL A 211 0.22 -5.92 21.39
N LEU A 212 0.06 -4.65 21.03
CA LEU A 212 -0.03 -4.21 19.63
C LEU A 212 1.26 -4.55 18.86
N LYS A 213 2.43 -4.35 19.48
CA LYS A 213 3.74 -4.70 18.90
C LYS A 213 3.95 -6.18 18.63
N ARG A 214 3.12 -7.07 19.21
CA ARG A 214 3.17 -8.50 18.89
C ARG A 214 2.70 -8.78 17.46
N PHE A 215 1.79 -7.97 16.93
CA PHE A 215 1.31 -8.13 15.57
C PHE A 215 2.44 -7.81 14.56
N PRO A 216 2.52 -8.53 13.43
CA PRO A 216 3.62 -8.39 12.48
C PRO A 216 3.52 -7.10 11.61
N TYR A 217 2.55 -6.24 11.91
CA TYR A 217 2.28 -4.97 11.25
C TYR A 217 1.46 -4.05 12.16
N GLU A 218 1.30 -2.80 11.77
CA GLU A 218 0.55 -1.77 12.50
C GLU A 218 -0.97 -1.93 12.31
N GLU A 219 -1.55 -2.93 12.96
CA GLU A 219 -3.01 -3.13 12.99
C GLU A 219 -3.70 -2.07 13.85
N HIS A 220 -4.98 -1.78 13.56
CA HIS A 220 -5.79 -0.87 14.34
C HIS A 220 -6.36 -1.58 15.59
N PRO A 221 -6.23 -1.01 16.81
CA PRO A 221 -6.69 -1.66 18.04
C PRO A 221 -8.16 -2.08 18.02
N TYR A 222 -9.03 -1.27 17.41
CA TYR A 222 -10.45 -1.62 17.25
C TYR A 222 -10.66 -2.91 16.43
N ASN A 223 -9.87 -3.17 15.39
CA ASN A 223 -10.02 -4.40 14.61
C ASN A 223 -9.67 -5.63 15.47
N ILE A 224 -8.64 -5.53 16.32
CA ILE A 224 -8.27 -6.60 17.25
C ILE A 224 -9.36 -6.80 18.30
N ALA A 225 -9.83 -5.72 18.92
CA ALA A 225 -10.90 -5.76 19.93
C ALA A 225 -12.20 -6.34 19.36
N LEU A 226 -12.53 -6.02 18.11
CA LEU A 226 -13.67 -6.59 17.41
C LEU A 226 -13.57 -8.12 17.28
N VAL A 227 -12.39 -8.64 16.91
CA VAL A 227 -12.20 -10.08 16.80
C VAL A 227 -12.15 -10.77 18.17
N LEU A 228 -11.58 -10.13 19.19
CA LEU A 228 -11.68 -10.63 20.57
C LEU A 228 -13.13 -10.76 21.02
N ALA A 229 -13.98 -9.77 20.72
CA ALA A 229 -15.40 -9.84 21.03
C ALA A 229 -16.11 -10.98 20.27
N VAL A 230 -15.76 -11.22 19.00
CA VAL A 230 -16.25 -12.41 18.27
C VAL A 230 -15.78 -13.71 18.94
N GLY A 231 -14.54 -13.77 19.42
CA GLY A 231 -14.01 -14.93 20.12
C GLY A 231 -14.73 -15.20 21.43
N ASP A 232 -15.01 -14.15 22.20
CA ASP A 232 -15.76 -14.23 23.46
C ASP A 232 -17.21 -14.71 23.26
N GLU A 233 -17.88 -14.28 22.19
CA GLU A 233 -19.19 -14.83 21.78
C GLU A 233 -19.17 -16.34 21.54
N LEU A 234 -18.00 -16.90 21.22
CA LEU A 234 -17.78 -18.32 20.97
C LEU A 234 -17.08 -19.03 22.14
N GLY A 235 -16.84 -18.34 23.26
CA GLY A 235 -16.18 -18.87 24.45
C GLY A 235 -14.68 -19.12 24.28
N ILE A 236 -14.02 -18.41 23.37
CA ILE A 236 -12.57 -18.48 23.16
C ILE A 236 -11.86 -17.60 24.20
N GLU A 237 -10.86 -18.15 24.87
CA GLU A 237 -10.10 -17.43 25.89
C GLU A 237 -9.33 -16.24 25.27
N PRO A 238 -9.44 -15.01 25.81
CA PRO A 238 -8.88 -13.80 25.21
C PRO A 238 -7.37 -13.81 24.99
N ASP A 239 -6.57 -14.27 25.96
CA ASP A 239 -5.10 -14.26 25.86
C ASP A 239 -4.62 -15.24 24.78
N PHE A 240 -5.24 -16.42 24.72
CA PHE A 240 -5.06 -17.39 23.65
C PHE A 240 -5.41 -16.79 22.28
N ALA A 241 -6.60 -16.18 22.15
CA ALA A 241 -7.02 -15.56 20.90
C ALA A 241 -6.02 -14.47 20.48
N LEU A 242 -5.65 -13.57 21.39
CA LEU A 242 -4.74 -12.46 21.13
C LEU A 242 -3.36 -12.92 20.65
N LYS A 243 -2.77 -13.89 21.35
CA LYS A 243 -1.49 -14.50 20.98
C LYS A 243 -1.58 -15.13 19.59
N GLU A 244 -2.58 -15.97 19.34
CA GLU A 244 -2.66 -16.73 18.10
C GLU A 244 -3.05 -15.85 16.90
N MET A 245 -3.86 -14.81 17.11
CA MET A 245 -4.14 -13.78 16.10
C MET A 245 -2.86 -13.13 15.62
N ALA A 246 -1.99 -12.68 16.53
CA ALA A 246 -0.72 -12.06 16.19
C ALA A 246 0.25 -13.05 15.51
N ASP A 247 0.34 -14.28 16.01
CA ASP A 247 1.32 -15.27 15.54
C ASP A 247 0.96 -15.90 14.18
N ARG A 248 -0.33 -15.97 13.83
CA ARG A 248 -0.82 -16.71 12.63
C ARG A 248 -1.46 -15.86 11.55
N VAL A 249 -1.67 -14.57 11.76
CA VAL A 249 -2.30 -13.70 10.77
C VAL A 249 -1.52 -13.73 9.45
N VAL A 250 -2.23 -13.98 8.36
CA VAL A 250 -1.69 -13.85 7.00
C VAL A 250 -1.95 -12.43 6.53
N LEU A 251 -0.91 -11.61 6.44
CA LEU A 251 -0.99 -10.17 6.17
C LEU A 251 -1.61 -9.89 4.79
N ASP A 252 -2.43 -8.85 4.70
CA ASP A 252 -2.86 -8.31 3.40
C ASP A 252 -1.70 -7.56 2.72
N LEU A 253 -1.72 -7.45 1.39
CA LEU A 253 -0.67 -6.76 0.63
C LEU A 253 -0.53 -5.28 1.02
N GLY A 254 -1.61 -4.64 1.48
CA GLY A 254 -1.63 -3.23 1.81
C GLY A 254 -1.83 -2.92 3.29
N VAL A 255 -1.41 -3.82 4.19
CA VAL A 255 -1.35 -3.50 5.62
C VAL A 255 -0.36 -2.36 5.89
N LEU A 256 -0.62 -1.57 6.94
CA LEU A 256 0.30 -0.55 7.40
C LEU A 256 1.54 -1.21 8.01
N LYS A 257 2.69 -1.06 7.36
CA LYS A 257 3.93 -1.71 7.80
C LYS A 257 5.15 -0.96 7.29
N SER A 258 6.23 -0.93 8.08
CA SER A 258 7.56 -0.56 7.61
C SER A 258 8.32 -1.80 7.11
N TYR A 259 8.95 -1.69 5.94
CA TYR A 259 9.84 -2.72 5.41
C TYR A 259 11.28 -2.50 5.93
N PRO A 260 12.13 -3.55 5.96
CA PRO A 260 13.54 -3.40 6.33
C PRO A 260 14.24 -2.31 5.51
N ILE A 261 15.14 -1.56 6.15
CA ILE A 261 15.91 -0.50 5.48
C ILE A 261 16.77 -1.14 4.38
N ALA A 262 16.61 -0.69 3.14
CA ALA A 262 17.42 -1.09 2.00
C ALA A 262 18.54 -0.07 1.76
N THR A 263 19.73 -0.56 1.43
CA THR A 263 20.87 0.28 1.03
C THR A 263 21.02 0.22 -0.49
N ILE A 264 21.15 1.40 -1.12
CA ILE A 264 21.47 1.53 -2.54
C ILE A 264 22.63 2.51 -2.66
N LYS A 265 23.84 1.98 -2.88
CA LYS A 265 25.09 2.73 -2.73
C LYS A 265 25.14 3.37 -1.33
N THR A 266 25.37 4.68 -1.25
CA THR A 266 25.45 5.43 0.01
C THR A 266 24.10 5.90 0.55
N ARG A 267 22.98 5.53 -0.08
CA ARG A 267 21.63 5.97 0.30
C ARG A 267 20.90 4.84 1.01
N LYS A 268 20.12 5.19 2.02
CA LYS A 268 19.25 4.24 2.73
C LYS A 268 17.79 4.58 2.45
N LEU A 269 16.98 3.57 2.18
CA LEU A 269 15.56 3.73 1.90
C LEU A 269 14.74 2.90 2.91
N GLU A 270 13.78 3.53 3.56
CA GLU A 270 12.75 2.86 4.37
C GLU A 270 11.40 3.13 3.72
N PHE A 271 10.70 2.08 3.27
CA PHE A 271 9.35 2.23 2.77
C PHE A 271 8.32 1.83 3.81
N VAL A 272 7.35 2.71 4.01
CA VAL A 272 6.20 2.50 4.87
C VAL A 272 4.94 2.42 4.01
N MET A 273 4.29 1.26 4.04
CA MET A 273 3.14 0.97 3.21
C MET A 273 1.85 1.57 3.77
N GLY A 274 1.45 2.76 3.32
CA GLY A 274 0.19 3.40 3.75
C GLY A 274 -0.91 3.49 2.68
N MET A 275 -0.70 2.92 1.49
CA MET A 275 -1.53 3.22 0.29
C MET A 275 -2.99 2.71 0.35
N SER A 276 -3.32 1.88 1.33
CA SER A 276 -4.68 1.38 1.55
C SER A 276 -5.60 2.43 2.17
N ALA A 277 -5.05 3.40 2.91
CA ALA A 277 -5.80 4.56 3.36
C ALA A 277 -6.04 5.50 2.16
N ASN A 278 -7.31 5.72 1.82
CA ASN A 278 -7.73 6.41 0.59
C ASN A 278 -8.61 7.63 0.89
N GLU A 279 -8.48 8.17 2.09
CA GLU A 279 -9.17 9.36 2.59
C GLU A 279 -8.24 10.09 3.59
N ARG A 280 -8.55 11.36 3.90
CA ARG A 280 -7.65 12.28 4.63
C ARG A 280 -7.34 11.79 6.05
N PHE A 281 -8.36 11.40 6.82
CA PHE A 281 -8.23 10.99 8.22
C PHE A 281 -7.32 9.76 8.37
N GLY A 282 -7.56 8.69 7.62
CA GLY A 282 -6.77 7.47 7.67
C GLY A 282 -5.36 7.65 7.12
N ALA A 283 -5.16 8.48 6.10
CA ALA A 283 -3.83 8.77 5.57
C ALA A 283 -2.98 9.57 6.58
N LEU A 284 -3.56 10.59 7.24
CA LEU A 284 -2.88 11.34 8.30
C LEU A 284 -2.70 10.53 9.59
N GLY A 285 -3.64 9.60 9.86
CA GLY A 285 -3.50 8.60 10.90
C GLY A 285 -2.26 7.73 10.66
N ASN A 286 -2.09 7.20 9.44
CA ASN A 286 -0.89 6.44 9.07
C ASN A 286 0.39 7.29 9.15
N TRP A 287 0.34 8.54 8.68
CA TRP A 287 1.46 9.49 8.76
C TRP A 287 1.93 9.69 10.21
N SER A 288 1.00 9.93 11.13
CA SER A 288 1.30 10.16 12.55
C SER A 288 1.73 8.86 13.26
N ARG A 289 1.00 7.75 13.05
CA ARG A 289 1.32 6.44 13.67
C ARG A 289 2.72 5.94 13.32
N MET A 290 3.20 6.25 12.12
CA MET A 290 4.53 5.84 11.66
C MET A 290 5.62 6.88 11.96
N GLY A 291 5.31 7.89 12.78
CA GLY A 291 6.24 8.89 13.28
C GLY A 291 6.69 9.93 12.25
N PHE A 292 6.00 10.08 11.12
CA PHE A 292 6.38 11.08 10.11
C PHE A 292 5.99 12.50 10.52
N ARG A 293 4.96 12.65 11.36
CA ARG A 293 4.48 13.97 11.81
C ARG A 293 5.48 14.64 12.74
N GLU A 294 6.16 13.86 13.57
CA GLU A 294 7.08 14.30 14.60
C GLU A 294 8.51 14.48 14.07
N GLN A 295 8.78 14.09 12.81
CA GLN A 295 10.11 14.11 12.23
C GLN A 295 10.60 15.49 11.83
N ASP A 296 11.66 15.90 12.53
CA ASP A 296 12.21 17.24 12.43
C ASP A 296 13.60 17.21 11.81
N PHE A 297 13.80 17.91 10.69
CA PHE A 297 15.07 17.88 9.95
C PHE A 297 16.22 18.60 10.67
N GLU A 298 15.96 19.35 11.74
CA GLU A 298 17.02 19.96 12.55
C GLU A 298 17.50 18.99 13.63
N LYS A 299 16.57 18.25 14.25
CA LYS A 299 16.88 17.23 15.26
C LYS A 299 17.42 15.94 14.63
N GLU A 300 16.93 15.61 13.43
CA GLU A 300 17.26 14.40 12.69
C GLU A 300 17.73 14.74 11.27
N PRO A 301 18.86 15.46 11.11
CA PRO A 301 19.26 16.03 9.83
C PRO A 301 19.62 15.01 8.75
N GLY A 302 19.84 13.74 9.12
CA GLY A 302 20.07 12.63 8.18
C GLY A 302 18.80 12.00 7.62
N ILE A 303 17.61 12.46 8.01
CA ILE A 303 16.33 11.91 7.56
C ILE A 303 15.74 12.78 6.44
N TRP A 304 15.53 12.15 5.30
CA TRP A 304 14.81 12.68 4.15
C TRP A 304 13.39 12.09 4.13
N LEU A 305 12.36 12.91 3.92
CA LEU A 305 10.97 12.44 3.88
C LEU A 305 10.43 12.50 2.46
N SER A 306 9.91 11.37 1.99
CA SER A 306 9.20 11.30 0.71
C SER A 306 7.79 10.76 0.88
N THR A 307 6.88 11.21 0.03
CA THR A 307 5.62 10.50 -0.22
C THR A 307 5.66 9.83 -1.58
N ILE A 308 5.02 8.69 -1.73
CA ILE A 308 4.70 8.11 -3.04
C ILE A 308 3.19 7.98 -3.20
N VAL A 309 2.63 8.68 -4.18
CA VAL A 309 1.19 8.73 -4.48
C VAL A 309 0.89 8.01 -5.78
N ASN A 310 0.08 6.95 -5.72
CA ASN A 310 -0.35 6.23 -6.92
C ASN A 310 -1.75 6.67 -7.35
N ASN A 311 -1.79 7.63 -8.27
CA ASN A 311 -3.04 8.24 -8.69
C ASN A 311 -3.72 7.47 -9.84
N ARG A 312 -5.05 7.32 -9.74
CA ARG A 312 -5.86 6.57 -10.70
C ARG A 312 -6.83 7.48 -11.46
N SER A 313 -6.98 7.23 -12.76
CA SER A 313 -7.92 7.95 -13.64
C SER A 313 -9.40 7.70 -13.31
N ASP A 314 -9.74 6.53 -12.78
CA ASP A 314 -11.12 6.17 -12.45
C ASP A 314 -11.56 6.61 -11.03
N ARG A 315 -10.73 7.38 -10.31
CA ARG A 315 -10.96 7.76 -8.89
C ARG A 315 -10.72 9.24 -8.60
N ILE A 316 -11.32 10.12 -9.40
CA ILE A 316 -11.11 11.58 -9.35
C ILE A 316 -11.34 12.20 -7.96
N ALA A 317 -12.41 11.82 -7.25
CA ALA A 317 -12.69 12.34 -5.90
C ALA A 317 -11.52 12.09 -4.93
N ARG A 318 -10.89 10.91 -5.00
CA ARG A 318 -9.70 10.59 -4.20
C ARG A 318 -8.49 11.41 -4.62
N SER A 319 -8.32 11.69 -5.92
CA SER A 319 -7.23 12.55 -6.40
C SER A 319 -7.29 13.94 -5.78
N ARG A 320 -8.49 14.53 -5.67
CA ARG A 320 -8.68 15.85 -5.05
C ARG A 320 -8.33 15.83 -3.55
N VAL A 321 -8.78 14.80 -2.82
CA VAL A 321 -8.45 14.63 -1.39
C VAL A 321 -6.95 14.50 -1.16
N PHE A 322 -6.23 13.74 -2.00
CA PHE A 322 -4.79 13.62 -1.86
C PHE A 322 -4.04 14.86 -2.32
N ALA A 323 -4.53 15.57 -3.34
CA ALA A 323 -3.97 16.88 -3.71
C ALA A 323 -4.04 17.87 -2.54
N SER A 324 -5.17 17.96 -1.85
CA SER A 324 -5.29 18.81 -0.66
C SER A 324 -4.41 18.33 0.48
N LEU A 325 -4.34 17.01 0.72
CA LEU A 325 -3.50 16.45 1.78
C LEU A 325 -2.01 16.76 1.59
N LEU A 326 -1.51 16.65 0.34
CA LEU A 326 -0.11 16.97 0.05
C LEU A 326 0.21 18.46 0.25
N VAL A 327 -0.72 19.35 -0.10
CA VAL A 327 -0.54 20.80 -0.02
C VAL A 327 -0.71 21.34 1.40
N GLU A 328 -1.73 20.86 2.12
CA GLU A 328 -2.17 21.46 3.38
C GLU A 328 -1.64 20.76 4.63
N ASP A 329 -1.37 19.44 4.57
CA ASP A 329 -1.15 18.64 5.78
C ASP A 329 0.24 18.00 5.90
N VAL A 330 0.90 17.71 4.77
CA VAL A 330 2.10 16.88 4.75
C VAL A 330 3.36 17.70 4.54
N SER A 331 4.24 17.68 5.54
CA SER A 331 5.61 18.21 5.44
C SER A 331 6.56 17.12 4.93
N ALA A 332 6.95 17.19 3.66
CA ALA A 332 7.90 16.25 3.04
C ALA A 332 8.97 16.98 2.21
N ASP A 333 10.12 16.33 2.04
CA ASP A 333 11.21 16.82 1.18
C ASP A 333 10.96 16.50 -0.31
N GLN A 334 10.12 15.49 -0.60
CA GLN A 334 9.78 15.08 -1.96
C GLN A 334 8.39 14.43 -2.06
N HIS A 335 7.68 14.69 -3.16
CA HIS A 335 6.44 14.00 -3.51
C HIS A 335 6.56 13.29 -4.85
N VAL A 336 6.57 11.96 -4.83
CA VAL A 336 6.64 11.13 -6.03
C VAL A 336 5.22 10.75 -6.46
N ILE A 337 4.86 11.10 -7.70
CA ILE A 337 3.52 10.85 -8.24
C ILE A 337 3.65 9.85 -9.38
N ILE A 338 2.93 8.73 -9.25
CA ILE A 338 2.88 7.62 -10.21
C ILE A 338 1.42 7.28 -10.56
N GLY A 339 1.23 6.41 -11.55
CA GLY A 339 -0.09 5.88 -11.92
C GLY A 339 -0.61 6.42 -13.25
N THR A 340 -1.93 6.50 -13.40
CA THR A 340 -2.57 6.72 -14.72
C THR A 340 -3.16 8.11 -14.94
N ASN A 341 -3.31 8.93 -13.88
CA ASN A 341 -3.90 10.28 -13.98
C ASN A 341 -2.97 11.35 -13.40
N LEU A 342 -1.81 11.52 -14.04
CA LEU A 342 -0.74 12.39 -13.53
C LEU A 342 -1.05 13.86 -13.79
N ASN A 343 -1.45 14.21 -15.02
CA ASN A 343 -1.83 15.58 -15.37
C ASN A 343 -3.02 16.07 -14.52
N GLY A 344 -4.02 15.21 -14.29
CA GLY A 344 -5.13 15.54 -13.41
C GLY A 344 -4.67 15.76 -11.96
N MET A 345 -3.80 14.89 -11.43
CA MET A 345 -3.24 15.06 -10.08
C MET A 345 -2.51 16.40 -9.93
N VAL A 346 -1.60 16.72 -10.85
CA VAL A 346 -0.84 17.98 -10.83
C VAL A 346 -1.79 19.19 -10.95
N GLY A 347 -2.81 19.09 -11.81
CA GLY A 347 -3.85 20.11 -11.91
C GLY A 347 -4.61 20.34 -10.60
N TYR A 348 -5.01 19.27 -9.89
CA TYR A 348 -5.68 19.39 -8.60
C TYR A 348 -4.76 19.91 -7.49
N ILE A 349 -3.48 19.56 -7.52
CA ILE A 349 -2.47 20.11 -6.62
C ILE A 349 -2.37 21.62 -6.84
N ARG A 350 -2.31 22.08 -8.10
CA ARG A 350 -2.25 23.49 -8.43
C ARG A 350 -3.51 24.25 -7.99
N GLU A 351 -4.68 23.70 -8.28
CA GLU A 351 -5.97 24.26 -7.85
C GLU A 351 -6.04 24.38 -6.31
N THR A 352 -5.59 23.35 -5.60
CA THR A 352 -5.57 23.37 -4.12
C THR A 352 -4.54 24.37 -3.60
N TRP A 353 -3.37 24.45 -4.23
CA TRP A 353 -2.34 25.42 -3.91
C TRP A 353 -2.84 26.85 -4.03
N ASP A 354 -3.49 27.21 -5.15
CA ASP A 354 -3.97 28.58 -5.36
C ASP A 354 -4.99 28.99 -4.27
N ASN A 355 -5.85 28.05 -3.86
CA ASN A 355 -6.79 28.25 -2.74
C ASN A 355 -6.06 28.35 -1.38
N TYR A 356 -5.08 27.50 -1.12
CA TYR A 356 -4.31 27.49 0.12
C TYR A 356 -3.46 28.76 0.27
N ALA A 357 -2.71 29.12 -0.78
CA ALA A 357 -1.85 30.29 -0.83
C ALA A 357 -2.61 31.60 -0.59
N SER A 358 -3.87 31.70 -1.02
CA SER A 358 -4.71 32.88 -0.77
C SER A 358 -4.94 33.18 0.72
N LYS A 359 -4.83 32.16 1.58
CA LYS A 359 -5.00 32.25 3.03
C LYS A 359 -3.70 32.54 3.77
N LEU A 360 -2.55 32.42 3.10
CA LEU A 360 -1.24 32.67 3.68
C LEU A 360 -0.91 34.16 3.64
N THR A 361 -0.42 34.69 4.75
CA THR A 361 0.03 36.08 4.89
C THR A 361 1.21 36.13 5.84
N LEU A 362 2.17 37.02 5.56
CA LEU A 362 3.28 37.35 6.46
C LEU A 362 2.81 38.28 7.61
N TRP A 363 1.62 38.86 7.51
CA TRP A 363 1.06 39.76 8.53
C TRP A 363 -0.33 39.30 8.96
N PRO A 364 -0.45 38.28 9.81
CA PRO A 364 -1.74 37.89 10.39
C PRO A 364 -2.23 38.95 11.40
N GLU A 365 -3.55 39.08 11.56
CA GLU A 365 -4.17 40.11 12.42
C GLU A 365 -3.84 39.97 13.91
N THR A 366 -3.34 38.80 14.33
CA THR A 366 -3.14 38.40 15.73
C THR A 366 -1.70 38.52 16.23
N SER A 367 -0.74 38.95 15.39
CA SER A 367 0.69 38.83 15.68
C SER A 367 1.39 40.17 15.93
N GLU A 368 2.42 40.17 16.81
CA GLU A 368 3.27 41.33 17.14
C GLU A 368 4.19 41.77 15.96
N GLN A 369 4.98 42.83 16.14
CA GLN A 369 5.81 43.45 15.09
C GLN A 369 6.85 42.51 14.44
N ASP A 370 7.25 41.41 15.09
CA ASP A 370 8.17 40.38 14.54
C ASP A 370 7.46 39.28 13.72
N ALA A 371 6.15 39.43 13.45
CA ALA A 371 5.35 38.47 12.70
C ALA A 371 5.92 38.01 11.33
N PRO A 372 6.41 38.88 10.43
CA PRO A 372 6.66 38.46 9.05
C PRO A 372 7.87 37.53 8.90
N LEU A 373 8.94 37.77 9.68
CA LEU A 373 10.10 36.86 9.67
C LEU A 373 9.76 35.52 10.31
N PHE A 374 8.99 35.55 11.41
CA PHE A 374 8.49 34.34 12.06
C PHE A 374 7.62 33.49 11.12
N GLU A 375 6.67 34.10 10.40
CA GLU A 375 5.82 33.40 9.43
C GLU A 375 6.63 32.82 8.26
N LEU A 376 7.63 33.56 7.76
CA LEU A 376 8.53 33.07 6.71
C LEU A 376 9.37 31.88 7.20
N GLU A 377 9.92 31.95 8.41
CA GLU A 377 10.69 30.87 9.03
C GLU A 377 9.81 29.62 9.29
N ALA A 378 8.60 29.81 9.82
CA ALA A 378 7.63 28.74 10.04
C ALA A 378 7.23 28.05 8.72
N ALA A 379 7.04 28.83 7.65
CA ALA A 379 6.75 28.31 6.32
C ALA A 379 7.96 27.54 5.74
N ALA A 380 9.18 28.05 5.91
CA ALA A 380 10.40 27.35 5.49
C ALA A 380 10.62 26.04 6.27
N ARG A 381 10.34 26.03 7.58
CA ARG A 381 10.39 24.84 8.44
C ARG A 381 9.37 23.79 7.97
N THR A 382 8.13 24.20 7.72
CA THR A 382 7.07 23.33 7.18
C THR A 382 7.45 22.80 5.80
N ALA A 383 8.08 23.62 4.98
CA ALA A 383 8.64 23.24 3.69
C ALA A 383 10.02 22.54 3.81
N ARG A 384 10.54 22.22 5.00
CA ARG A 384 11.82 21.52 5.21
C ARG A 384 12.99 22.12 4.41
N ILE A 385 13.01 23.45 4.28
CA ILE A 385 14.06 24.19 3.57
C ILE A 385 15.15 24.60 4.57
N PRO A 386 16.44 24.33 4.29
CA PRO A 386 17.53 24.86 5.08
C PRO A 386 17.70 26.36 4.79
N VAL A 387 17.59 27.17 5.84
CA VAL A 387 17.58 28.65 5.76
C VAL A 387 18.73 29.29 6.53
N THR A 388 19.50 28.51 7.29
CA THR A 388 20.71 28.97 8.01
C THR A 388 21.97 28.31 7.47
N GLU A 389 23.11 28.97 7.65
CA GLU A 389 24.43 28.40 7.31
C GLU A 389 24.67 27.06 8.02
N ALA A 390 24.32 26.95 9.31
CA ALA A 390 24.49 25.73 10.08
C ALA A 390 23.68 24.56 9.49
N GLN A 391 22.45 24.80 9.04
CA GLN A 391 21.62 23.78 8.38
C GLN A 391 22.23 23.36 7.03
N MET A 392 22.70 24.32 6.23
CA MET A 392 23.38 24.06 4.95
C MET A 392 24.64 23.20 5.11
N GLN A 393 25.52 23.59 6.03
CA GLN A 393 26.74 22.84 6.35
C GLN A 393 26.42 21.46 6.92
N THR A 394 25.37 21.33 7.73
CA THR A 394 24.95 20.03 8.29
C THR A 394 24.52 19.06 7.19
N ARG A 395 23.70 19.50 6.23
CA ARG A 395 23.32 18.66 5.08
C ARG A 395 24.53 18.26 4.24
N LEU A 396 25.42 19.21 3.95
CA LEU A 396 26.64 18.93 3.20
C LEU A 396 27.56 17.95 3.94
N ARG A 397 27.67 18.06 5.27
CA ARG A 397 28.46 17.15 6.12
C ARG A 397 27.97 15.71 6.00
N ILE A 398 26.66 15.48 6.03
CA ILE A 398 26.08 14.14 5.87
C ILE A 398 26.44 13.56 4.50
N MET A 399 26.30 14.36 3.44
CA MET A 399 26.66 13.95 2.09
C MET A 399 28.15 13.58 1.97
N LEU A 400 29.04 14.43 2.49
CA LEU A 400 30.49 14.23 2.44
C LEU A 400 30.95 13.03 3.28
N THR A 401 30.50 12.92 4.54
CA THR A 401 30.91 11.83 5.44
C THR A 401 30.43 10.45 4.99
N SER A 402 29.37 10.38 4.18
CA SER A 402 28.93 9.12 3.58
C SER A 402 29.87 8.57 2.50
N GLN A 403 30.84 9.36 2.04
CA GLN A 403 31.85 8.95 1.05
C GLN A 403 33.08 8.29 1.69
N GLY A 404 33.09 8.14 3.02
CA GLY A 404 34.24 7.68 3.79
C GLY A 404 34.92 8.81 4.53
N ASP A 405 36.15 8.56 4.99
CA ASP A 405 36.95 9.54 5.71
C ASP A 405 37.62 10.51 4.73
N LEU A 406 37.09 11.73 4.64
CA LEU A 406 37.59 12.77 3.74
C LEU A 406 38.55 13.71 4.47
N PRO A 407 39.78 13.95 3.93
CA PRO A 407 40.70 14.90 4.52
C PRO A 407 40.15 16.32 4.40
N ASN A 408 40.45 17.18 5.39
CA ASN A 408 40.05 18.59 5.41
C ASN A 408 38.52 18.82 5.32
N LEU A 409 37.71 17.95 5.94
CA LEU A 409 36.24 18.05 5.93
C LEU A 409 35.73 19.48 6.26
N GLU A 410 36.25 20.13 7.30
CA GLU A 410 35.82 21.50 7.67
C GLU A 410 36.12 22.53 6.57
N GLN A 411 37.22 22.37 5.84
CA GLN A 411 37.53 23.23 4.69
C GLN A 411 36.53 22.99 3.55
N LEU A 412 36.19 21.72 3.26
CA LEU A 412 35.17 21.39 2.26
C LEU A 412 33.79 21.96 2.65
N LEU A 413 33.44 21.91 3.93
CA LEU A 413 32.18 22.49 4.43
C LEU A 413 32.11 24.00 4.27
N SER A 414 33.24 24.71 4.41
CA SER A 414 33.30 26.16 4.18
C SER A 414 33.00 26.57 2.73
N LEU A 415 33.07 25.62 1.78
CA LEU A 415 32.77 25.84 0.36
C LEU A 415 31.28 25.65 0.01
N TRP A 416 30.37 25.58 1.00
CA TRP A 416 28.94 25.35 0.76
C TRP A 416 28.28 26.41 -0.16
N GLN A 417 28.79 27.65 -0.17
CA GLN A 417 28.33 28.72 -1.10
C GLN A 417 29.05 28.71 -2.45
N GLN A 418 30.03 27.82 -2.66
CA GLN A 418 30.88 27.78 -3.85
C GLN A 418 30.85 26.38 -4.48
N PRO A 419 29.68 25.92 -5.01
CA PRO A 419 29.50 24.56 -5.50
C PRO A 419 30.57 24.12 -6.52
N LYS A 420 30.96 25.01 -7.44
CA LYS A 420 32.03 24.73 -8.42
C LYS A 420 33.38 24.43 -7.77
N LYS A 421 33.82 25.26 -6.82
CA LYS A 421 35.10 25.04 -6.12
C LYS A 421 35.06 23.79 -5.26
N LEU A 422 33.90 23.49 -4.66
CA LEU A 422 33.69 22.24 -3.94
C LEU A 422 33.85 21.05 -4.90
N SER A 423 33.20 21.09 -6.06
CA SER A 423 33.32 20.03 -7.09
C SER A 423 34.77 19.80 -7.51
N ASP A 424 35.53 20.86 -7.76
CA ASP A 424 36.95 20.77 -8.12
C ASP A 424 37.78 20.15 -6.98
N SER A 425 37.39 20.39 -5.72
CA SER A 425 38.07 19.83 -4.55
C SER A 425 37.73 18.35 -4.30
N LEU A 426 36.62 17.86 -4.84
CA LEU A 426 36.13 16.48 -4.66
C LEU A 426 36.59 15.52 -5.77
N SER A 427 37.07 16.03 -6.92
CA SER A 427 37.30 15.23 -8.13
C SER A 427 38.20 14.01 -7.94
N ASP A 428 39.14 14.09 -7.00
CA ASP A 428 40.13 13.04 -6.74
C ASP A 428 39.83 12.24 -5.46
N MET A 429 38.79 12.63 -4.70
CA MET A 429 38.48 12.07 -3.38
C MET A 429 37.19 11.25 -3.35
N VAL A 430 36.28 11.47 -4.32
CA VAL A 430 34.93 10.90 -4.33
C VAL A 430 34.62 10.32 -5.71
N GLU A 431 33.84 9.23 -5.77
CA GLU A 431 33.34 8.67 -7.04
C GLU A 431 32.66 9.77 -7.88
N PRO A 432 32.95 9.90 -9.19
CA PRO A 432 32.42 10.98 -10.02
C PRO A 432 30.90 11.14 -9.99
N ASP A 433 30.16 10.03 -9.99
CA ASP A 433 28.69 10.04 -9.90
C ASP A 433 28.20 10.59 -8.56
N ASN A 434 28.92 10.30 -7.47
CA ASN A 434 28.57 10.79 -6.15
C ASN A 434 28.93 12.27 -6.01
N ALA A 435 30.12 12.69 -6.48
CA ALA A 435 30.51 14.10 -6.50
C ALA A 435 29.49 14.95 -7.28
N LYS A 436 29.04 14.46 -8.45
CA LYS A 436 27.98 15.09 -9.25
C LYS A 436 26.66 15.21 -8.47
N ALA A 437 26.21 14.12 -7.83
CA ALA A 437 24.95 14.15 -7.08
C ALA A 437 25.00 15.05 -5.83
N ILE A 438 26.17 15.15 -5.17
CA ILE A 438 26.40 16.12 -4.07
C ILE A 438 26.28 17.55 -4.60
N LEU A 439 26.91 17.83 -5.74
CA LEU A 439 26.88 19.14 -6.38
C LEU A 439 25.46 19.55 -6.77
N GLU A 440 24.74 18.69 -7.49
CA GLU A 440 23.36 18.95 -7.93
C GLU A 440 22.44 19.25 -6.73
N ARG A 441 22.57 18.50 -5.63
CA ARG A 441 21.78 18.75 -4.41
C ARG A 441 22.15 20.07 -3.75
N LEU A 442 23.45 20.36 -3.63
CA LEU A 442 23.94 21.60 -3.03
C LEU A 442 23.46 22.83 -3.82
N GLU A 443 23.46 22.77 -5.15
CA GLU A 443 22.97 23.85 -6.00
C GLU A 443 21.47 24.13 -5.78
N ILE A 444 20.65 23.08 -5.64
CA ILE A 444 19.22 23.26 -5.36
C ILE A 444 19.02 23.84 -3.94
N ASP A 445 19.74 23.33 -2.94
CA ASP A 445 19.66 23.85 -1.56
C ASP A 445 20.13 25.30 -1.49
N LEU A 446 21.21 25.67 -2.19
CA LEU A 446 21.72 27.03 -2.25
C LEU A 446 20.72 27.98 -2.92
N LYS A 447 20.09 27.57 -4.03
CA LYS A 447 19.04 28.36 -4.68
C LYS A 447 17.86 28.64 -3.73
N ASN A 448 17.45 27.65 -2.94
CA ASN A 448 16.36 27.81 -1.98
C ASN A 448 16.78 28.73 -0.82
N TYR A 449 18.00 28.57 -0.31
CA TYR A 449 18.60 29.42 0.71
C TYR A 449 18.69 30.89 0.26
N GLU A 450 19.20 31.15 -0.94
CA GLU A 450 19.29 32.50 -1.52
C GLU A 450 17.90 33.13 -1.70
N GLY A 451 16.92 32.34 -2.14
CA GLY A 451 15.52 32.78 -2.25
C GLY A 451 14.92 33.20 -0.90
N TYR A 452 15.17 32.42 0.16
CA TYR A 452 14.78 32.77 1.52
C TYR A 452 15.46 34.05 1.99
N GLN A 453 16.78 34.12 1.92
CA GLN A 453 17.58 35.25 2.41
C GLN A 453 17.20 36.56 1.69
N ALA A 454 16.97 36.50 0.38
CA ALA A 454 16.54 37.66 -0.40
C ALA A 454 15.15 38.18 0.02
N LEU A 455 14.22 37.32 0.44
CA LEU A 455 12.92 37.75 0.96
C LEU A 455 13.05 38.24 2.41
N ALA A 456 13.76 37.52 3.26
CA ALA A 456 13.99 37.89 4.66
C ALA A 456 14.62 39.29 4.78
N ALA A 457 15.66 39.59 4.00
CA ALA A 457 16.28 40.92 3.97
C ALA A 457 15.33 42.04 3.56
N LYS A 458 14.36 41.77 2.67
CA LYS A 458 13.32 42.75 2.31
C LYS A 458 12.32 42.96 3.43
N LEU A 459 12.01 41.92 4.20
CA LEU A 459 11.06 41.98 5.33
C LEU A 459 11.58 42.83 6.49
N GLU A 460 12.89 42.80 6.77
CA GLU A 460 13.51 43.65 7.80
C GLU A 460 13.30 45.15 7.57
N THR A 461 13.20 45.56 6.29
CA THR A 461 13.03 46.97 5.89
C THR A 461 11.65 47.28 5.30
N ALA A 462 10.70 46.36 5.43
CA ALA A 462 9.39 46.47 4.77
C ALA A 462 8.56 47.63 5.32
N THR A 463 7.93 48.38 4.41
CA THR A 463 6.94 49.40 4.74
C THR A 463 5.52 48.90 4.46
N ALA A 464 4.51 49.48 5.10
CA ALA A 464 3.11 49.09 4.95
C ALA A 464 2.63 49.05 3.48
N ASN A 465 3.14 49.95 2.63
CA ASN A 465 2.78 50.02 1.22
C ASN A 465 3.34 48.86 0.37
N GLN A 466 4.27 48.07 0.91
CA GLN A 466 4.91 46.94 0.23
C GLN A 466 4.36 45.58 0.68
N HIS A 467 3.44 45.56 1.66
CA HIS A 467 2.94 44.30 2.23
C HIS A 467 2.29 43.39 1.19
N ASP A 468 1.46 43.92 0.29
CA ASP A 468 0.79 43.12 -0.75
C ASP A 468 1.79 42.52 -1.74
N GLU A 469 2.79 43.29 -2.16
CA GLU A 469 3.86 42.82 -3.05
C GLU A 469 4.67 41.70 -2.38
N LEU A 470 5.05 41.90 -1.12
CA LEU A 470 5.84 40.94 -0.35
C LEU A 470 5.06 39.66 -0.04
N ASN A 471 3.75 39.76 0.24
CA ASN A 471 2.86 38.61 0.36
C ASN A 471 2.76 37.80 -0.94
N ASN A 472 2.66 38.48 -2.09
CA ASN A 472 2.67 37.79 -3.38
C ASN A 472 4.01 37.10 -3.62
N ARG A 473 5.12 37.78 -3.32
CA ARG A 473 6.46 37.19 -3.45
C ARG A 473 6.68 36.01 -2.52
N PHE A 474 6.15 36.07 -1.31
CA PHE A 474 6.14 34.97 -0.35
C PHE A 474 5.40 33.76 -0.92
N ARG A 475 4.17 33.95 -1.40
CA ARG A 475 3.36 32.87 -2.01
C ARG A 475 4.04 32.26 -3.24
N GLU A 476 4.67 33.08 -4.08
CA GLU A 476 5.47 32.61 -5.22
C GLU A 476 6.67 31.76 -4.78
N LEU A 477 7.42 32.21 -3.76
CA LEU A 477 8.56 31.48 -3.23
C LEU A 477 8.14 30.13 -2.66
N LEU A 478 7.05 30.09 -1.89
CA LEU A 478 6.53 28.84 -1.34
C LEU A 478 6.07 27.87 -2.46
N TRP A 479 5.47 28.39 -3.54
CA TRP A 479 5.12 27.56 -4.69
C TRP A 479 6.36 27.00 -5.37
N GLN A 480 7.40 27.81 -5.58
CA GLN A 480 8.65 27.35 -6.18
C GLN A 480 9.29 26.22 -5.37
N TRP A 481 9.29 26.35 -4.03
CA TRP A 481 9.74 25.27 -3.15
C TRP A 481 8.87 24.03 -3.30
N PHE A 482 7.55 24.15 -3.22
CA PHE A 482 6.63 23.02 -3.34
C PHE A 482 6.73 22.31 -4.70
N GLU A 483 6.71 23.07 -5.79
CA GLU A 483 6.81 22.56 -7.16
C GLU A 483 8.13 21.82 -7.40
N SER A 484 9.24 22.34 -6.88
CA SER A 484 10.57 21.70 -7.02
C SER A 484 10.64 20.31 -6.37
N LYS A 485 9.72 20.00 -5.46
CA LYS A 485 9.64 18.71 -4.76
C LYS A 485 8.77 17.69 -5.48
N LEU A 486 8.00 18.10 -6.50
CA LEU A 486 7.14 17.20 -7.26
C LEU A 486 7.95 16.39 -8.28
N VAL A 487 7.96 15.08 -8.11
CA VAL A 487 8.58 14.14 -9.04
C VAL A 487 7.50 13.30 -9.71
N VAL A 488 7.11 13.68 -10.92
CA VAL A 488 6.08 12.99 -11.69
C VAL A 488 6.72 11.96 -12.62
N ILE A 489 6.42 10.67 -12.43
CA ILE A 489 6.90 9.59 -13.29
C ILE A 489 5.85 9.36 -14.38
N GLN A 490 6.03 10.02 -15.54
CA GLN A 490 5.02 10.13 -16.60
C GLN A 490 4.57 8.79 -17.21
N ASN A 491 5.49 7.83 -17.30
CA ASN A 491 5.18 6.54 -17.91
C ASN A 491 4.39 5.65 -16.92
N ALA A 492 3.10 5.43 -17.21
CA ALA A 492 2.20 4.59 -16.43
C ALA A 492 2.54 3.08 -16.48
N HIS A 493 3.55 2.67 -17.25
CA HIS A 493 4.09 1.31 -17.29
C HIS A 493 5.47 1.20 -16.64
N THR A 494 5.94 2.25 -15.95
CA THR A 494 7.21 2.21 -15.21
C THR A 494 7.17 1.10 -14.18
N THR A 495 8.17 0.21 -14.22
CA THR A 495 8.30 -0.91 -13.28
C THR A 495 8.62 -0.42 -11.87
N GLY A 496 8.28 -1.22 -10.87
CA GLY A 496 8.60 -0.95 -9.47
C GLY A 496 10.09 -0.73 -9.22
N ASN A 497 10.96 -1.49 -9.90
CA ASN A 497 12.42 -1.31 -9.78
C ASN A 497 12.90 0.02 -10.36
N GLN A 498 12.32 0.49 -11.47
CA GLN A 498 12.60 1.83 -12.02
C GLN A 498 12.11 2.94 -11.08
N ILE A 499 10.93 2.76 -10.46
CA ILE A 499 10.42 3.70 -9.45
C ILE A 499 11.37 3.76 -8.24
N VAL A 500 11.83 2.62 -7.72
CA VAL A 500 12.84 2.56 -6.65
C VAL A 500 14.11 3.32 -7.04
N LYS A 501 14.65 3.08 -8.24
CA LYS A 501 15.83 3.82 -8.73
C LYS A 501 15.58 5.32 -8.81
N ARG A 502 14.39 5.75 -9.26
CA ARG A 502 14.04 7.17 -9.35
C ARG A 502 13.97 7.84 -7.99
N ILE A 503 13.39 7.15 -6.98
CA ILE A 503 13.35 7.62 -5.60
C ILE A 503 14.76 7.69 -5.00
N ALA A 504 15.57 6.65 -5.21
CA ALA A 504 16.97 6.63 -4.78
C ALA A 504 17.75 7.80 -5.39
N ALA A 505 17.63 8.03 -6.70
CA ALA A 505 18.30 9.15 -7.37
C ALA A 505 17.83 10.53 -6.84
N GLY A 506 16.55 10.64 -6.44
CA GLY A 506 16.01 11.85 -5.81
C GLY A 506 16.37 12.03 -4.33
N THR A 507 16.99 11.02 -3.70
CA THR A 507 17.43 11.04 -2.31
C THR A 507 18.87 11.58 -2.24
N PRO A 508 19.18 12.54 -1.36
CA PRO A 508 20.55 12.98 -1.16
C PRO A 508 21.45 11.84 -0.67
N ILE A 509 22.71 11.86 -1.11
CA ILE A 509 23.71 10.88 -0.74
C ILE A 509 23.93 10.88 0.78
N GLY A 510 24.05 9.70 1.40
CA GLY A 510 24.24 9.58 2.85
C GLY A 510 22.96 9.64 3.69
N PHE A 511 21.83 10.05 3.11
CA PHE A 511 20.57 10.19 3.85
C PHE A 511 19.80 8.87 3.94
N LEU A 512 19.01 8.77 5.01
CA LEU A 512 17.90 7.82 5.11
C LEU A 512 16.63 8.47 4.59
N ASN A 513 16.12 8.01 3.46
CA ASN A 513 14.82 8.41 2.95
C ASN A 513 13.71 7.52 3.50
N ARG A 514 12.85 8.09 4.33
CA ARG A 514 11.60 7.45 4.76
C ARG A 514 10.50 7.81 3.79
N ILE A 515 9.90 6.79 3.19
CA ILE A 515 8.95 6.92 2.09
C ILE A 515 7.58 6.46 2.58
N MET A 516 6.63 7.37 2.73
CA MET A 516 5.24 7.01 3.03
C MET A 516 4.47 6.73 1.73
N GLY A 517 3.99 5.50 1.58
CA GLY A 517 3.04 5.13 0.55
C GLY A 517 1.67 5.75 0.81
N MET A 518 1.10 6.42 -0.19
CA MET A 518 -0.18 7.09 -0.12
C MET A 518 -1.02 6.76 -1.35
N GLN A 519 -2.34 6.60 -1.15
CA GLN A 519 -3.34 6.47 -2.21
C GLN A 519 -3.17 5.30 -3.19
N ASN A 520 -4.13 4.38 -3.22
CA ASN A 520 -4.28 3.24 -4.14
C ASN A 520 -3.07 2.28 -4.29
N ILE A 521 -3.35 0.98 -4.26
CA ILE A 521 -2.38 -0.07 -4.59
C ILE A 521 -2.85 -0.89 -5.81
N LYS A 522 -2.64 -0.33 -7.00
CA LYS A 522 -2.96 -0.99 -8.29
C LYS A 522 -1.94 -0.62 -9.36
N GLY A 523 -1.82 -1.45 -10.38
CA GLY A 523 -0.91 -1.21 -11.51
C GLY A 523 0.53 -1.02 -11.03
N THR A 524 1.16 0.07 -11.42
CA THR A 524 2.55 0.41 -11.04
C THR A 524 2.75 0.54 -9.54
N GLY A 525 1.79 1.09 -8.79
CA GLY A 525 1.87 1.14 -7.33
C GLY A 525 1.87 -0.23 -6.67
N LEU A 526 1.14 -1.20 -7.24
CA LEU A 526 1.18 -2.59 -6.75
C LEU A 526 2.51 -3.26 -7.08
N ASP A 527 3.03 -3.07 -8.30
CA ASP A 527 4.35 -3.61 -8.67
C ASP A 527 5.47 -3.04 -7.80
N PHE A 528 5.41 -1.74 -7.48
CA PHE A 528 6.31 -1.10 -6.52
C PHE A 528 6.26 -1.78 -5.14
N VAL A 529 5.07 -2.03 -4.58
CA VAL A 529 4.92 -2.73 -3.30
C VAL A 529 5.48 -4.16 -3.37
N TYR A 530 5.27 -4.87 -4.48
CA TYR A 530 5.86 -6.20 -4.66
C TYR A 530 7.39 -6.20 -4.61
N ARG A 531 8.06 -5.11 -5.04
CA ARG A 531 9.53 -5.02 -4.92
C ARG A 531 9.96 -4.94 -3.45
N TRP A 532 9.21 -4.27 -2.60
CA TRP A 532 9.48 -4.19 -1.16
C TRP A 532 9.15 -5.50 -0.42
N GLN A 533 8.11 -6.21 -0.83
CA GLN A 533 7.83 -7.56 -0.31
C GLN A 533 8.93 -8.56 -0.70
N ALA A 534 9.37 -8.52 -1.96
CA ALA A 534 10.49 -9.32 -2.43
C ALA A 534 11.78 -8.98 -1.65
N TRP A 535 12.03 -7.68 -1.40
CA TRP A 535 13.14 -7.24 -0.57
C TRP A 535 13.07 -7.79 0.85
N GLU A 536 11.93 -7.69 1.54
CA GLU A 536 11.79 -8.24 2.90
C GLU A 536 12.04 -9.74 2.95
N ALA A 537 11.48 -10.51 2.00
CA ALA A 537 11.72 -11.95 1.91
C ALA A 537 13.21 -12.27 1.71
N CYS A 538 13.89 -11.50 0.86
CA CYS A 538 15.33 -11.61 0.61
C CYS A 538 16.15 -11.24 1.86
N TYR A 539 15.81 -10.14 2.53
CA TYR A 539 16.42 -9.68 3.77
C TYR A 539 16.29 -10.73 4.88
N GLN A 540 15.09 -11.24 5.14
CA GLN A 540 14.87 -12.27 6.16
C GLN A 540 15.66 -13.55 5.87
N ALA A 541 15.76 -13.95 4.59
CA ALA A 541 16.57 -15.10 4.19
C ALA A 541 18.08 -14.84 4.37
N GLY A 542 18.54 -13.62 4.12
CA GLY A 542 19.91 -13.17 4.41
C GLY A 542 20.23 -13.16 5.90
N GLU A 543 19.32 -12.67 6.74
CA GLU A 543 19.49 -12.71 8.20
C GLU A 543 19.54 -14.15 8.73
N LYS A 544 18.72 -15.05 8.18
CA LYS A 544 18.82 -16.49 8.48
C LYS A 544 20.17 -17.08 8.04
N LEU A 545 20.66 -16.70 6.86
CA LEU A 545 21.94 -17.15 6.32
C LEU A 545 23.12 -16.74 7.20
N LYS A 546 23.05 -15.58 7.87
CA LYS A 546 24.05 -15.10 8.85
C LYS A 546 24.02 -15.84 10.18
N SER A 547 23.01 -16.68 10.43
CA SER A 547 22.86 -17.40 11.70
C SER A 547 24.04 -18.33 11.97
N THR A 548 24.45 -18.41 13.24
CA THR A 548 25.44 -19.38 13.71
C THR A 548 24.87 -20.80 13.79
N HIS A 549 23.54 -20.95 13.78
CA HIS A 549 22.87 -22.24 13.78
C HIS A 549 22.79 -22.80 12.36
N LEU A 550 23.49 -23.91 12.10
CA LEU A 550 23.62 -24.53 10.78
C LEU A 550 22.26 -24.72 10.07
N ARG A 551 21.26 -25.28 10.75
CA ARG A 551 19.93 -25.52 10.15
C ARG A 551 19.25 -24.22 9.70
N THR A 552 19.35 -23.15 10.49
CA THR A 552 18.78 -21.84 10.14
C THR A 552 19.54 -21.22 8.97
N ALA A 553 20.88 -21.35 8.97
CA ALA A 553 21.70 -20.88 7.86
C ALA A 553 21.39 -21.62 6.56
N GLU A 554 21.20 -22.94 6.61
CA GLU A 554 20.78 -23.76 5.46
C GLU A 554 19.38 -23.39 4.95
N GLU A 555 18.44 -23.08 5.84
CA GLU A 555 17.13 -22.55 5.45
C GLU A 555 17.27 -21.23 4.67
N GLY A 556 18.08 -20.29 5.17
CA GLY A 556 18.38 -19.03 4.50
C GLY A 556 19.02 -19.24 3.13
N LEU A 557 20.02 -20.13 3.05
CA LEU A 557 20.71 -20.51 1.81
C LEU A 557 19.73 -21.05 0.76
N ASN A 558 18.87 -21.98 1.14
CA ASN A 558 17.91 -22.62 0.23
C ASN A 558 16.88 -21.62 -0.31
N VAL A 559 16.38 -20.72 0.55
CA VAL A 559 15.44 -19.67 0.13
C VAL A 559 16.11 -18.76 -0.89
N LEU A 560 17.30 -18.21 -0.59
CA LEU A 560 18.04 -17.33 -1.51
C LEU A 560 18.42 -18.04 -2.83
N ALA A 561 18.84 -19.30 -2.78
CA ALA A 561 19.19 -20.07 -3.96
C ALA A 561 18.01 -20.27 -4.94
N SER A 562 16.79 -20.37 -4.40
CA SER A 562 15.55 -20.47 -5.18
C SER A 562 14.91 -19.12 -5.56
N PHE A 563 15.40 -18.02 -4.98
CA PHE A 563 14.83 -16.69 -5.16
C PHE A 563 15.12 -16.13 -6.56
N LYS A 564 14.13 -15.49 -7.17
CA LYS A 564 14.21 -14.95 -8.56
C LYS A 564 13.79 -13.49 -8.68
N GLU A 565 13.34 -12.86 -7.60
CA GLU A 565 12.79 -11.50 -7.61
C GLU A 565 13.82 -10.45 -7.15
N TYR A 566 15.10 -10.68 -7.45
CA TYR A 566 16.17 -9.74 -7.13
C TYR A 566 15.97 -8.38 -7.82
N GLY A 567 16.52 -7.32 -7.24
CA GLY A 567 16.41 -5.98 -7.77
C GLY A 567 17.29 -4.97 -7.03
N PRO A 568 17.12 -3.66 -7.32
CA PRO A 568 17.96 -2.62 -6.74
C PRO A 568 18.00 -2.60 -5.20
N LEU A 569 16.91 -3.00 -4.54
CA LEU A 569 16.84 -3.04 -3.07
C LEU A 569 17.69 -4.17 -2.46
N SER A 570 17.92 -5.27 -3.19
CA SER A 570 18.56 -6.47 -2.66
C SER A 570 19.99 -6.71 -3.14
N GLU A 571 20.41 -6.06 -4.22
CA GLU A 571 21.70 -6.33 -4.88
C GLU A 571 22.90 -6.21 -3.92
N GLU A 572 23.06 -5.05 -3.28
CA GLU A 572 24.18 -4.75 -2.40
C GLU A 572 24.17 -5.65 -1.16
N TYR A 573 23.02 -5.73 -0.49
CA TYR A 573 22.84 -6.54 0.71
C TYR A 573 23.15 -8.03 0.50
N VAL A 574 22.74 -8.62 -0.64
CA VAL A 574 23.01 -10.03 -0.92
C VAL A 574 24.50 -10.27 -1.13
N ARG A 575 25.17 -9.40 -1.90
CA ARG A 575 26.61 -9.50 -2.14
C ARG A 575 27.40 -9.38 -0.85
N GLU A 576 27.08 -8.39 -0.02
CA GLU A 576 27.72 -8.19 1.28
C GLU A 576 27.46 -9.35 2.24
N THR A 577 26.21 -9.82 2.32
CA THR A 577 25.83 -10.94 3.19
C THR A 577 26.61 -12.20 2.81
N ILE A 578 26.70 -12.52 1.51
CA ILE A 578 27.50 -13.65 1.05
C ILE A 578 28.98 -13.44 1.38
N ALA A 579 29.54 -12.26 1.11
CA ALA A 579 30.94 -11.98 1.39
C ALA A 579 31.27 -12.14 2.88
N GLN A 580 30.37 -11.70 3.78
CA GLN A 580 30.49 -11.86 5.22
C GLN A 580 30.42 -13.34 5.62
N VAL A 581 29.39 -14.07 5.17
CA VAL A 581 29.17 -15.46 5.57
C VAL A 581 30.26 -16.37 5.01
N GLN A 582 30.81 -16.08 3.84
CA GLN A 582 31.97 -16.78 3.28
C GLN A 582 33.18 -16.77 4.22
N GLN A 583 33.35 -15.76 5.08
CA GLN A 583 34.45 -15.72 6.05
C GLN A 583 34.20 -16.58 7.31
N THR A 584 33.03 -17.22 7.42
CA THR A 584 32.67 -18.05 8.58
C THR A 584 32.92 -19.55 8.33
N PRO A 585 33.08 -20.37 9.38
CA PRO A 585 33.22 -21.83 9.23
C PRO A 585 32.05 -22.48 8.48
N THR A 586 30.83 -22.00 8.72
CA THR A 586 29.62 -22.47 8.01
C THR A 586 29.68 -22.14 6.52
N GLY A 587 30.08 -20.92 6.17
CA GLY A 587 30.19 -20.51 4.77
C GLY A 587 31.29 -21.24 4.00
N GLN A 588 32.33 -21.74 4.67
CA GLN A 588 33.41 -22.52 4.04
C GLN A 588 32.99 -23.96 3.67
N MET A 589 31.81 -24.42 4.09
CA MET A 589 31.30 -25.74 3.73
C MET A 589 30.95 -25.81 2.22
N ALA A 590 31.20 -26.96 1.60
CA ALA A 590 31.05 -27.14 0.15
C ALA A 590 29.62 -26.90 -0.38
N ASN A 591 28.59 -27.26 0.40
CA ASN A 591 27.19 -26.99 0.08
C ASN A 591 26.88 -25.48 0.07
N PHE A 592 27.42 -24.73 1.02
CA PHE A 592 27.28 -23.26 1.09
C PHE A 592 27.98 -22.58 -0.09
N GLN A 593 29.23 -22.96 -0.38
CA GLN A 593 29.97 -22.43 -1.54
C GLN A 593 29.20 -22.65 -2.85
N THR A 594 28.68 -23.85 -3.07
CA THR A 594 27.83 -24.15 -4.25
C THR A 594 26.58 -23.27 -4.28
N GLY A 595 25.91 -23.11 -3.13
CA GLY A 595 24.74 -22.26 -2.99
C GLY A 595 25.06 -20.79 -3.28
N PHE A 596 26.18 -20.25 -2.80
CA PHE A 596 26.62 -18.88 -3.08
C PHE A 596 26.84 -18.64 -4.57
N THR A 597 27.49 -19.58 -5.28
CA THR A 597 27.64 -19.47 -6.74
C THR A 597 26.30 -19.39 -7.44
N LEU A 598 25.33 -20.22 -7.06
CA LEU A 598 23.98 -20.19 -7.63
C LEU A 598 23.24 -18.88 -7.31
N ILE A 599 23.33 -18.39 -6.07
CA ILE A 599 22.70 -17.14 -5.64
C ILE A 599 23.27 -15.96 -6.43
N LEU A 600 24.60 -15.85 -6.52
CA LEU A 600 25.28 -14.77 -7.24
C LEU A 600 24.98 -14.82 -8.74
N SER A 601 24.94 -16.01 -9.33
CA SER A 601 24.57 -16.20 -10.74
C SER A 601 23.13 -15.77 -11.02
N ASN A 602 22.18 -16.16 -10.15
CA ASN A 602 20.77 -15.74 -10.26
C ASN A 602 20.65 -14.22 -10.13
N LEU A 603 21.33 -13.63 -9.14
CA LEU A 603 21.35 -12.18 -8.92
C LEU A 603 21.88 -11.45 -10.15
N GLU A 604 23.04 -11.86 -10.66
CA GLU A 604 23.67 -11.25 -11.84
C GLU A 604 22.78 -11.36 -13.08
N GLN A 605 22.16 -12.51 -13.32
CA GLN A 605 21.22 -12.69 -14.41
C GLN A 605 20.04 -11.69 -14.30
N THR A 606 19.38 -11.63 -13.14
CA THR A 606 18.23 -10.75 -12.92
C THR A 606 18.62 -9.27 -13.03
N MET A 607 19.79 -8.88 -12.50
CA MET A 607 20.27 -7.49 -12.60
C MET A 607 20.63 -7.11 -14.04
N ASN A 608 21.20 -8.04 -14.82
CA ASN A 608 21.50 -7.81 -16.24
C ASN A 608 20.23 -7.66 -17.07
N GLU A 609 19.23 -8.52 -16.88
CA GLU A 609 17.91 -8.41 -17.52
C GLU A 609 17.25 -7.06 -17.21
N PHE A 610 17.30 -6.64 -15.95
CA PHE A 610 16.77 -5.35 -15.52
C PHE A 610 17.55 -4.15 -16.10
N ASN A 611 18.89 -4.18 -16.09
CA ASN A 611 19.70 -3.10 -16.65
C ASN A 611 19.53 -2.99 -18.17
N ALA A 612 19.33 -4.10 -18.88
CA ALA A 612 19.01 -4.11 -20.31
C ALA A 612 17.64 -3.46 -20.61
N GLN A 613 16.65 -3.64 -19.73
CA GLN A 613 15.34 -2.98 -19.83
C GLN A 613 15.39 -1.48 -19.49
N GLY A 614 16.43 -1.02 -18.78
CA GLY A 614 16.63 0.39 -18.40
C GLY A 614 17.29 1.28 -19.45
N GLY A 615 17.59 0.76 -20.65
CA GLY A 615 18.41 1.44 -21.67
C GLY A 615 17.68 2.19 -22.79
N GLY A 616 16.37 2.46 -22.69
CA GLY A 616 15.62 3.10 -23.77
C GLY A 616 14.66 4.19 -23.32
N ASP A 617 15.13 5.44 -23.30
CA ASP A 617 14.24 6.60 -23.52
C ASP A 617 13.82 6.58 -24.99
N SER A 618 12.75 5.85 -25.31
CA SER A 618 12.17 5.89 -26.65
C SER A 618 11.40 7.20 -26.82
N THR A 619 12.03 8.14 -27.51
CA THR A 619 11.41 9.33 -28.10
C THR A 619 10.13 8.98 -28.86
N ASP A 620 9.03 9.63 -28.46
CA ASP A 620 7.72 9.60 -29.12
C ASP A 620 7.84 9.97 -30.61
N SER A 621 7.43 9.06 -31.50
CA SER A 621 7.21 9.36 -32.91
C SER A 621 5.73 9.28 -33.25
N ASN A 622 5.23 10.38 -33.83
CA ASN A 622 3.81 10.70 -34.00
C ASN A 622 3.09 9.92 -35.15
N MET A 623 3.61 8.75 -35.55
CA MET A 623 3.09 7.95 -36.67
C MET A 623 2.27 6.70 -36.23
N GLY A 624 2.11 6.46 -34.92
CA GLY A 624 1.49 5.23 -34.38
C GLY A 624 -0.03 5.29 -34.10
N VAL A 625 -0.66 6.46 -34.13
CA VAL A 625 -2.03 6.64 -33.56
C VAL A 625 -3.13 5.92 -34.34
N PHE A 626 -2.99 5.77 -35.66
CA PHE A 626 -4.01 5.12 -36.50
C PHE A 626 -3.93 3.60 -36.45
N PHE A 627 -2.71 3.02 -36.53
CA PHE A 627 -2.51 1.58 -36.40
C PHE A 627 -2.78 1.06 -34.99
N LYS A 628 -2.51 1.86 -33.95
CA LYS A 628 -2.78 1.53 -32.55
C LYS A 628 -4.27 1.31 -32.27
N LYS A 629 -5.17 2.09 -32.86
CA LYS A 629 -6.64 1.92 -32.69
C LYS A 629 -7.18 0.64 -33.33
N ILE A 630 -6.64 0.23 -34.48
CA ILE A 630 -7.05 -1.03 -35.15
C ILE A 630 -6.50 -2.24 -34.38
N PHE A 631 -5.28 -2.14 -33.88
CA PHE A 631 -4.68 -3.17 -33.03
C PHE A 631 -5.42 -3.30 -31.68
N GLU A 632 -5.78 -2.19 -31.03
CA GLU A 632 -6.55 -2.16 -29.78
C GLU A 632 -7.94 -2.81 -29.94
N PHE A 633 -8.60 -2.65 -31.10
CA PHE A 633 -9.89 -3.30 -31.37
C PHE A 633 -9.76 -4.83 -31.54
N ILE A 634 -8.73 -5.28 -32.26
CA ILE A 634 -8.43 -6.71 -32.43
C ILE A 634 -7.97 -7.32 -31.10
N GLU A 635 -7.19 -6.58 -30.32
CA GLU A 635 -6.74 -6.95 -28.97
C GLU A 635 -7.91 -7.06 -28.00
N GLN A 636 -8.91 -6.17 -28.03
CA GLN A 636 -10.11 -6.29 -27.19
C GLN A 636 -10.96 -7.53 -27.52
N ILE A 637 -11.03 -7.94 -28.79
CA ILE A 637 -11.77 -9.14 -29.20
C ILE A 637 -10.99 -10.41 -28.83
N LEU A 638 -9.67 -10.42 -29.04
CA LEU A 638 -8.79 -11.54 -28.66
C LEU A 638 -8.66 -11.69 -27.14
N ASP A 639 -8.56 -10.58 -26.41
CA ASP A 639 -8.50 -10.57 -24.95
C ASP A 639 -9.83 -11.02 -24.33
N ALA A 640 -10.96 -10.84 -25.01
CA ALA A 640 -12.22 -11.44 -24.56
C ALA A 640 -12.25 -12.97 -24.67
N GLY A 641 -11.72 -13.52 -25.76
CA GLY A 641 -11.52 -14.95 -25.88
C GLY A 641 -10.52 -15.51 -24.86
N ASP A 642 -9.40 -14.81 -24.67
CA ASP A 642 -8.35 -15.22 -23.72
C ASP A 642 -8.83 -15.08 -22.27
N ALA A 643 -9.60 -14.04 -21.91
CA ALA A 643 -10.17 -13.88 -20.58
C ALA A 643 -11.12 -15.04 -20.22
N VAL A 644 -11.95 -15.48 -21.17
CA VAL A 644 -12.81 -16.67 -20.99
C VAL A 644 -11.96 -17.94 -20.83
N LYS A 645 -10.88 -18.08 -21.61
CA LYS A 645 -9.95 -19.22 -21.49
C LYS A 645 -9.23 -19.22 -20.13
N ARG A 646 -8.69 -18.08 -19.69
CA ARG A 646 -8.07 -17.90 -18.37
C ARG A 646 -9.05 -18.22 -17.25
N ARG A 647 -10.31 -17.78 -17.37
CA ARG A 647 -11.38 -18.12 -16.42
C ARG A 647 -11.61 -19.63 -16.34
N LYS A 648 -11.72 -20.31 -17.48
CA LYS A 648 -11.88 -21.78 -17.52
C LYS A 648 -10.70 -22.51 -16.88
N ILE A 649 -9.47 -22.04 -17.11
CA ILE A 649 -8.27 -22.61 -16.49
C ILE A 649 -8.31 -22.39 -14.98
N ALA A 650 -8.63 -21.18 -14.50
CA ALA A 650 -8.75 -20.90 -13.08
C ALA A 650 -9.83 -21.78 -12.42
N ASP A 651 -11.01 -21.89 -13.03
CA ASP A 651 -12.09 -22.76 -12.53
C ASP A 651 -11.66 -24.24 -12.50
N GLN A 652 -10.86 -24.70 -13.47
CA GLN A 652 -10.31 -26.05 -13.48
C GLN A 652 -9.25 -26.25 -12.38
N VAL A 653 -8.35 -25.28 -12.17
CA VAL A 653 -7.37 -25.30 -11.07
C VAL A 653 -8.07 -25.40 -9.72
N TYR A 654 -9.13 -24.60 -9.50
CA TYR A 654 -9.94 -24.68 -8.28
C TYR A 654 -10.63 -26.03 -8.13
N LYS A 655 -11.13 -26.61 -9.22
CA LYS A 655 -11.74 -27.95 -9.20
C LYS A 655 -10.71 -29.03 -8.86
N ASP A 656 -9.54 -28.99 -9.50
CA ASP A 656 -8.47 -29.97 -9.28
C ASP A 656 -7.92 -29.88 -7.85
N MET A 657 -7.87 -28.67 -7.28
CA MET A 657 -7.56 -28.44 -5.86
C MET A 657 -8.61 -29.08 -4.95
N VAL A 658 -9.91 -28.85 -5.20
CA VAL A 658 -11.01 -29.45 -4.42
C VAL A 658 -10.97 -30.99 -4.47
N THR A 659 -10.63 -31.57 -5.62
CA THR A 659 -10.54 -33.03 -5.79
C THR A 659 -9.20 -33.63 -5.37
N GLY A 660 -8.25 -32.83 -4.86
CA GLY A 660 -6.91 -33.27 -4.46
C GLY A 660 -5.99 -33.72 -5.60
N ARG A 661 -6.27 -33.32 -6.85
CA ARG A 661 -5.48 -33.70 -8.03
C ARG A 661 -4.17 -32.92 -8.14
N ILE A 662 -4.14 -31.72 -7.57
CA ILE A 662 -2.96 -30.86 -7.44
C ILE A 662 -2.83 -30.40 -5.99
N SER A 663 -1.60 -30.09 -5.57
CA SER A 663 -1.36 -29.51 -4.25
C SER A 663 -1.87 -28.07 -4.17
N ASN A 664 -2.18 -27.61 -2.95
CA ASN A 664 -2.58 -26.21 -2.71
C ASN A 664 -1.50 -25.20 -3.14
N GLN A 665 -0.22 -25.53 -2.94
CA GLN A 665 0.91 -24.70 -3.38
C GLN A 665 0.98 -24.60 -4.90
N THR A 666 0.81 -25.72 -5.60
CA THR A 666 0.75 -25.75 -7.07
C THR A 666 -0.42 -24.91 -7.58
N ALA A 667 -1.59 -25.04 -6.96
CA ALA A 667 -2.77 -24.25 -7.33
C ALA A 667 -2.52 -22.74 -7.14
N ALA A 668 -1.93 -22.32 -6.03
CA ALA A 668 -1.59 -20.92 -5.76
C ALA A 668 -0.67 -20.33 -6.84
N LEU A 669 0.38 -21.07 -7.24
CA LEU A 669 1.32 -20.67 -8.29
C LEU A 669 0.64 -20.52 -9.65
N GLU A 670 -0.21 -21.47 -10.06
CA GLU A 670 -0.90 -21.43 -11.35
C GLU A 670 -1.88 -20.26 -11.43
N VAL A 671 -2.66 -20.00 -10.37
CA VAL A 671 -3.57 -18.84 -10.35
C VAL A 671 -2.79 -17.51 -10.30
N LYS A 672 -1.64 -17.46 -9.63
CA LYS A 672 -0.75 -16.29 -9.65
C LYS A 672 -0.25 -16.00 -11.08
N LYS A 673 0.14 -17.02 -11.85
CA LYS A 673 0.53 -16.87 -13.27
C LYS A 673 -0.62 -16.31 -14.12
N LEU A 674 -1.84 -16.83 -13.96
CA LEU A 674 -3.01 -16.35 -14.69
C LEU A 674 -3.31 -14.88 -14.40
N ASN A 675 -3.21 -14.45 -13.14
CA ASN A 675 -3.40 -13.05 -12.76
C ASN A 675 -2.30 -12.14 -13.32
N LYS A 676 -1.03 -12.56 -13.26
CA LYS A 676 0.08 -11.82 -13.84
C LYS A 676 -0.11 -11.60 -15.34
N ARG A 677 -0.52 -12.65 -16.08
CA ARG A 677 -0.78 -12.58 -17.52
C ARG A 677 -1.94 -11.65 -17.87
N GLN A 678 -3.00 -11.60 -17.04
CA GLN A 678 -4.10 -10.64 -17.25
C GLN A 678 -3.62 -9.18 -17.08
N LYS A 679 -2.70 -8.93 -16.15
CA LYS A 679 -2.20 -7.58 -15.85
C LYS A 679 -1.11 -7.10 -16.81
N GLY A 680 -0.35 -8.00 -17.41
CA GLY A 680 0.79 -7.68 -18.27
C GLY A 680 0.46 -7.44 -19.76
N GLY A 681 -0.78 -7.63 -20.20
CA GLY A 681 -1.10 -7.65 -21.63
C GLY A 681 -0.45 -8.83 -22.36
N TRP A 682 -0.91 -9.13 -23.58
CA TRP A 682 -0.50 -10.32 -24.31
C TRP A 682 1.00 -10.35 -24.69
N LEU A 683 1.67 -9.19 -24.70
CA LEU A 683 3.07 -9.02 -25.13
C LEU A 683 4.13 -9.20 -24.01
N SER A 684 3.74 -9.46 -22.76
CA SER A 684 4.69 -9.66 -21.65
C SER A 684 4.80 -11.11 -21.15
N ALA A 685 4.34 -12.08 -21.96
CA ALA A 685 4.40 -13.50 -21.65
C ALA A 685 5.65 -14.18 -22.23
#